data_AF-A0A8J6U8V9-F1
#
_entry.id   AF-A0A8J6U8V9-F1
#
_cell.length_a   1.000
_cell.length_b   1.000
_cell.length_c   1.000
_cell.angle_alpha   90.00
_cell.angle_beta   90.00
_cell.angle_gamma   90.00
#
_symmetry.space_group_name_H-M   'P 1'
#
loop_
_entity.id
_entity.type
_entity.pdbx_description
1 polymer ?
#
loop_
_entity_poly.entity_id
_entity_poly.type
_entity_poly.pdbx_seq_one_letter_code
_entity_poly.pdbx_strand_id
1 'polypeptide(L)'
;MRFSNFVLSIIIISTLKLSAQTRQIINLKEGWKFTKGNIEKASEKDFNDSKWETVNVPHDWAIYGPFDKEIDKQTVAIEQNGEKEATEKTGRTGALPYIGDGWYRKTFKLSDVKVNQKVLLTFDGAMSQPKVYVNGKKVGEWNYGYNYFYFDITEFLEEDNVLAVHLSNQGESSRWYPGAGLYRKVQLIIKNKESINHWGTFITTPLVSKDVAKVNVKTQVTGSDFKLVTTIFDADGNEVALNETSTMFDNQFEQNIPVNNPNLWSPESPYLYTANLKLYKDETLFDEVSTTFGIRTIAYEANKGFSLNGEVRKFKGVCLHHDLGPLGAAINTSALRRQLRILKDMGVDAIRSSHNMPSLEQLELCDEMGFMFLAESFDEWAKAKVKNGYHQFFESDVEKDLVNLIHATRNHPCIVMWSSGNEVPDQFGAEGVKRAKRLQDIFHREDPTRPVTVGMDRVAQTMKSGFGALLDVPGLNYRVHLYEEAFEKFPQGFILGSETASTVSSRGVYKFPVEKASMKQYDDFQCSSYDLEYCSWSNLPDDDFVLQDDKPWVIGEFVWTGFDYLGEPTPYDDKWPSRSSYFGINDLAGLPKDRFYLYRSRWNTKDETLHILPHWNWEGREGETTPVFVYTSYNSAELFVNGKSMGIQKKNNETPQSRYRLMWMGVKYEPGTIKVVAFDNEGNPAEEKEIHTAGKPYKIVLEPEQQQIKANGEDLAFVRVSVVDKKGIPCSTATNQLEFKVSGNGTYRAACNGDATSLELFHLPTMKLFSGQLVVLVQTTKEAGDIQLKVRGKGLKTGEVTLKSTNP
;
A
#
# COMPACT_ATOMS: atom_id res chain seq x y z
N MET A 1 32.95 -66.53 -45.36
CA MET A 1 33.54 -65.24 -44.92
C MET A 1 32.78 -64.77 -43.70
N ARG A 2 33.53 -64.33 -42.69
CA ARG A 2 33.10 -63.86 -41.38
C ARG A 2 32.24 -62.60 -41.51
N PHE A 3 31.20 -62.44 -40.69
CA PHE A 3 30.95 -61.19 -39.95
C PHE A 3 30.11 -61.52 -38.70
N SER A 4 30.69 -61.18 -37.56
CA SER A 4 30.15 -61.37 -36.21
C SER A 4 29.38 -60.11 -35.83
N ASN A 5 28.09 -60.23 -35.50
CA ASN A 5 27.30 -59.14 -34.92
C ASN A 5 27.29 -59.29 -33.40
N PHE A 6 28.10 -58.46 -32.73
CA PHE A 6 28.11 -58.28 -31.29
C PHE A 6 27.04 -57.25 -30.94
N VAL A 7 25.96 -57.67 -30.27
CA VAL A 7 24.98 -56.75 -29.68
C VAL A 7 25.48 -56.35 -28.30
N LEU A 8 25.96 -55.11 -28.18
CA LEU A 8 26.35 -54.50 -26.91
C LEU A 8 25.12 -53.79 -26.33
N SER A 9 24.44 -54.40 -25.36
CA SER A 9 23.40 -53.75 -24.56
C SER A 9 24.06 -52.80 -23.56
N ILE A 10 24.07 -51.50 -23.86
CA ILE A 10 24.42 -50.44 -22.91
C ILE A 10 23.20 -50.21 -22.01
N ILE A 11 23.30 -50.65 -20.76
CA ILE A 11 22.37 -50.27 -19.69
C ILE A 11 22.73 -48.84 -19.27
N ILE A 12 21.98 -47.85 -19.76
CA ILE A 12 22.01 -46.50 -19.23
C ILE A 12 21.23 -46.53 -17.92
N ILE A 13 21.95 -46.64 -16.80
CA ILE A 13 21.39 -46.36 -15.47
C ILE A 13 21.27 -44.83 -15.39
N SER A 14 20.12 -44.30 -15.77
CA SER A 14 19.74 -42.93 -15.43
C SER A 14 19.48 -42.89 -13.93
N THR A 15 20.50 -42.55 -13.14
CA THR A 15 20.30 -42.12 -11.75
C THR A 15 19.55 -40.80 -11.77
N LEU A 16 18.22 -40.87 -11.76
CA LEU A 16 17.37 -39.78 -11.31
C LEU A 16 17.73 -39.55 -9.84
N LYS A 17 18.69 -38.65 -9.57
CA LYS A 17 18.85 -38.07 -8.23
C LYS A 17 17.60 -37.23 -8.01
N LEU A 18 16.55 -37.85 -7.44
CA LEU A 18 15.48 -37.15 -6.76
C LEU A 18 16.13 -36.31 -5.66
N SER A 19 16.41 -35.04 -5.95
CA SER A 19 16.78 -34.09 -4.91
C SER A 19 15.52 -33.89 -4.08
N ALA A 20 15.40 -34.63 -2.98
CA ALA A 20 14.30 -34.47 -2.04
C ALA A 20 14.38 -33.04 -1.48
N GLN A 21 13.34 -32.24 -1.73
CA GLN A 21 13.24 -30.89 -1.21
C GLN A 21 13.28 -30.95 0.33
N THR A 22 14.30 -30.39 0.96
CA THR A 22 14.51 -30.49 2.42
C THR A 22 13.71 -29.45 3.21
N ARG A 23 13.33 -28.36 2.55
CA ARG A 23 12.45 -27.30 3.07
C ARG A 23 11.13 -27.27 2.33
N GLN A 24 10.03 -27.35 3.07
CA GLN A 24 8.68 -27.24 2.55
C GLN A 24 7.96 -26.04 3.18
N ILE A 25 7.28 -25.25 2.36
CA ILE A 25 6.44 -24.13 2.80
C ILE A 25 4.99 -24.49 2.48
N ILE A 26 4.12 -24.47 3.49
CA ILE A 26 2.70 -24.77 3.35
C ILE A 26 1.90 -23.53 3.73
N ASN A 27 1.18 -22.96 2.76
CA ASN A 27 0.26 -21.85 3.01
C ASN A 27 -1.01 -22.38 3.68
N LEU A 28 -1.28 -21.93 4.90
CA LEU A 28 -2.50 -22.28 5.63
C LEU A 28 -3.62 -21.34 5.25
N LYS A 29 -4.03 -21.34 3.97
CA LYS A 29 -4.99 -20.36 3.44
C LYS A 29 -6.45 -20.76 3.69
N GLU A 30 -6.82 -21.98 3.34
CA GLU A 30 -8.23 -22.37 3.18
C GLU A 30 -8.78 -23.16 4.36
N GLY A 31 -10.11 -23.13 4.51
CA GLY A 31 -10.82 -24.04 5.42
C GLY A 31 -10.60 -23.76 6.91
N TRP A 32 -10.39 -22.50 7.28
CA TRP A 32 -10.41 -22.08 8.67
C TRP A 32 -11.84 -22.03 9.19
N LYS A 33 -12.00 -22.33 10.47
CA LYS A 33 -13.22 -22.07 11.25
C LYS A 33 -13.07 -20.75 11.98
N PHE A 34 -14.04 -19.86 11.87
CA PHE A 34 -14.04 -18.55 12.51
C PHE A 34 -15.32 -18.31 13.31
N THR A 35 -15.16 -17.66 14.47
CA THR A 35 -16.26 -17.03 15.19
C THR A 35 -15.79 -15.75 15.85
N LYS A 36 -16.68 -14.74 15.86
CA LYS A 36 -16.50 -13.53 16.67
C LYS A 36 -16.95 -13.78 18.10
N GLY A 37 -16.29 -13.13 19.05
CA GLY A 37 -16.53 -13.21 20.49
C GLY A 37 -15.53 -14.08 21.22
N ASN A 38 -15.48 -13.93 22.54
CA ASN A 38 -14.64 -14.75 23.40
C ASN A 38 -15.35 -16.07 23.73
N ILE A 39 -14.78 -17.18 23.27
CA ILE A 39 -15.36 -18.52 23.45
C ILE A 39 -14.49 -19.32 24.41
N GLU A 40 -15.10 -19.75 25.52
CA GLU A 40 -14.43 -20.63 26.47
C GLU A 40 -14.02 -21.95 25.79
N LYS A 41 -12.83 -22.46 26.12
CA LYS A 41 -12.30 -23.74 25.61
C LYS A 41 -12.05 -23.79 24.11
N ALA A 42 -12.17 -22.68 23.38
CA ALA A 42 -11.89 -22.64 21.94
C ALA A 42 -10.43 -23.00 21.57
N SER A 43 -9.50 -22.95 22.52
CA SER A 43 -8.13 -23.44 22.35
C SER A 43 -8.00 -24.96 22.44
N GLU A 44 -8.93 -25.67 23.09
CA GLU A 44 -8.86 -27.11 23.33
C GLU A 44 -8.91 -27.90 22.01
N LYS A 45 -8.18 -29.01 21.94
CA LYS A 45 -8.09 -29.84 20.73
C LYS A 45 -9.47 -30.33 20.29
N ASP A 46 -10.23 -30.92 21.21
CA ASP A 46 -11.51 -31.60 20.95
C ASP A 46 -12.72 -30.66 20.97
N PHE A 47 -12.50 -29.34 21.00
CA PHE A 47 -13.59 -28.35 20.93
C PHE A 47 -14.37 -28.48 19.61
N ASN A 48 -15.70 -28.52 19.70
CA ASN A 48 -16.57 -28.67 18.55
C ASN A 48 -16.85 -27.30 17.86
N ASP A 49 -16.13 -27.03 16.78
CA ASP A 49 -16.26 -25.83 15.94
C ASP A 49 -17.12 -26.06 14.68
N SER A 50 -17.87 -27.18 14.59
CA SER A 50 -18.66 -27.51 13.39
C SER A 50 -19.69 -26.45 12.99
N LYS A 51 -20.15 -25.63 13.96
CA LYS A 51 -21.09 -24.53 13.76
C LYS A 51 -20.43 -23.20 13.40
N TRP A 52 -19.10 -23.12 13.44
CA TRP A 52 -18.38 -21.90 13.13
C TRP A 52 -18.35 -21.65 11.62
N GLU A 53 -18.24 -20.38 11.26
CA GLU A 53 -18.14 -19.95 9.86
C GLU A 53 -16.88 -20.55 9.22
N THR A 54 -16.97 -20.97 7.97
CA THR A 54 -15.78 -21.40 7.22
C THR A 54 -15.25 -20.24 6.40
N VAL A 55 -14.02 -19.82 6.70
CA VAL A 55 -13.37 -18.67 6.05
C VAL A 55 -12.02 -19.08 5.46
N ASN A 56 -11.52 -18.25 4.55
CA ASN A 56 -10.14 -18.32 4.08
C ASN A 56 -9.37 -17.15 4.70
N VAL A 57 -8.12 -17.38 5.08
CA VAL A 57 -7.19 -16.31 5.43
C VAL A 57 -6.36 -15.97 4.19
N PRO A 58 -6.04 -14.70 3.91
CA PRO A 58 -6.29 -13.51 4.72
C PRO A 58 -7.76 -13.17 4.97
N HIS A 59 -8.12 -12.82 6.21
CA HIS A 59 -9.50 -12.52 6.63
C HIS A 59 -9.55 -11.30 7.55
N ASP A 60 -10.46 -10.38 7.24
CA ASP A 60 -10.84 -9.25 8.07
C ASP A 60 -12.34 -9.37 8.38
N TRP A 61 -12.70 -9.67 9.63
CA TRP A 61 -14.11 -9.86 9.98
C TRP A 61 -14.88 -8.54 10.05
N ALA A 62 -14.18 -7.43 10.29
CA ALA A 62 -14.83 -6.16 10.59
C ALA A 62 -15.50 -5.55 9.35
N ILE A 63 -14.92 -5.76 8.16
CA ILE A 63 -15.42 -5.24 6.87
C ILE A 63 -16.80 -5.77 6.47
N TYR A 64 -17.23 -6.89 7.05
CA TYR A 64 -18.54 -7.49 6.79
C TYR A 64 -19.63 -6.99 7.75
N GLY A 65 -19.27 -6.25 8.80
CA GLY A 65 -20.23 -5.72 9.76
C GLY A 65 -20.91 -4.42 9.29
N PRO A 66 -22.05 -4.05 9.91
CA PRO A 66 -22.67 -2.76 9.66
C PRO A 66 -21.81 -1.60 10.17
N PHE A 67 -21.89 -0.46 9.49
CA PHE A 67 -21.33 0.78 10.02
C PHE A 67 -22.16 1.28 11.19
N ASP A 68 -21.51 1.61 12.30
CA ASP A 68 -22.17 2.13 13.49
C ASP A 68 -21.31 3.21 14.15
N LYS A 69 -21.91 4.38 14.35
CA LYS A 69 -21.31 5.55 15.01
C LYS A 69 -20.74 5.17 16.37
N GLU A 70 -21.43 4.30 17.10
CA GLU A 70 -21.11 3.94 18.48
C GLU A 70 -19.82 3.11 18.61
N ILE A 71 -19.35 2.50 17.53
CA ILE A 71 -18.09 1.75 17.54
C ILE A 71 -16.90 2.69 17.75
N ASP A 72 -16.94 3.87 17.12
CA ASP A 72 -15.82 4.81 17.04
C ASP A 72 -16.02 6.10 17.82
N LYS A 73 -17.19 6.27 18.44
CA LYS A 73 -17.52 7.49 19.16
C LYS A 73 -16.57 7.70 20.34
N GLN A 74 -15.83 8.81 20.30
CA GLN A 74 -14.86 9.19 21.34
C GLN A 74 -14.99 10.68 21.65
N THR A 75 -14.86 11.08 22.91
CA THR A 75 -14.71 12.51 23.27
C THR A 75 -13.24 12.80 23.52
N VAL A 76 -12.59 13.50 22.57
CA VAL A 76 -11.13 13.65 22.56
C VAL A 76 -10.73 14.96 21.87
N ALA A 77 -9.59 15.52 22.28
CA ALA A 77 -8.92 16.61 21.58
C ALA A 77 -7.72 16.02 20.81
N ILE A 78 -7.67 16.21 19.49
CA ILE A 78 -6.59 15.73 18.65
C ILE A 78 -5.45 16.75 18.67
N GLU A 79 -4.42 16.51 19.49
CA GLU A 79 -3.29 17.43 19.65
C GLU A 79 -2.55 17.71 18.33
N GLN A 80 -2.44 16.71 17.46
CA GLN A 80 -1.78 16.81 16.14
C GLN A 80 -2.50 17.83 15.23
N ASN A 81 -3.82 17.94 15.36
CA ASN A 81 -4.64 18.92 14.64
C ASN A 81 -4.58 20.31 15.29
N GLY A 82 -3.90 20.46 16.43
CA GLY A 82 -3.86 21.69 17.22
C GLY A 82 -5.11 21.95 18.06
N GLU A 83 -5.95 20.93 18.29
CA GLU A 83 -7.15 21.04 19.10
C GLU A 83 -6.81 21.22 20.58
N LYS A 84 -7.57 22.08 21.27
CA LYS A 84 -7.42 22.36 22.71
C LYS A 84 -8.59 21.87 23.57
N GLU A 85 -9.74 21.68 22.94
CA GLU A 85 -10.98 21.27 23.60
C GLU A 85 -11.40 19.92 23.03
N ALA A 86 -11.80 19.01 23.90
CA ALA A 86 -12.26 17.70 23.49
C ALA A 86 -13.66 17.81 22.89
N THR A 87 -13.84 17.23 21.70
CA THR A 87 -15.13 17.17 21.02
C THR A 87 -15.50 15.72 20.74
N GLU A 88 -16.79 15.46 20.48
CA GLU A 88 -17.21 14.14 20.02
C GLU A 88 -16.68 13.91 18.61
N LYS A 89 -15.88 12.87 18.45
CA LYS A 89 -15.35 12.40 17.19
C LYS A 89 -16.03 11.09 16.81
N THR A 90 -16.27 10.90 15.51
CA THR A 90 -16.85 9.68 14.94
C THR A 90 -16.17 9.30 13.63
N GLY A 91 -16.36 8.06 13.19
CA GLY A 91 -15.76 7.55 11.96
C GLY A 91 -14.24 7.45 11.99
N ARG A 92 -13.58 7.67 13.14
CA ARG A 92 -12.11 7.69 13.26
C ARG A 92 -11.46 6.44 12.69
N THR A 93 -12.02 5.26 12.95
CA THR A 93 -11.51 3.99 12.44
C THR A 93 -12.47 3.31 11.46
N GLY A 94 -13.23 4.09 10.69
CA GLY A 94 -14.08 3.54 9.66
C GLY A 94 -15.51 3.22 10.10
N ALA A 95 -15.82 3.35 11.39
CA ALA A 95 -17.09 2.98 12.02
C ALA A 95 -17.49 1.51 11.80
N LEU A 96 -16.52 0.63 11.55
CA LEU A 96 -16.71 -0.81 11.33
C LEU A 96 -16.38 -1.59 12.60
N PRO A 97 -17.04 -2.74 12.89
CA PRO A 97 -16.98 -3.40 14.20
C PRO A 97 -15.69 -4.23 14.42
N TYR A 98 -14.54 -3.55 14.41
CA TYR A 98 -13.21 -4.13 14.60
C TYR A 98 -12.91 -4.51 16.05
N ILE A 99 -13.63 -3.91 17.02
CA ILE A 99 -13.44 -4.13 18.45
C ILE A 99 -13.99 -5.50 18.87
N GLY A 100 -13.29 -6.13 19.82
CA GLY A 100 -13.67 -7.36 20.48
C GLY A 100 -12.76 -8.54 20.12
N ASP A 101 -13.15 -9.71 20.61
CA ASP A 101 -12.40 -10.95 20.43
C ASP A 101 -12.83 -11.71 19.17
N GLY A 102 -11.92 -12.49 18.62
CA GLY A 102 -12.19 -13.41 17.51
C GLY A 102 -11.33 -14.67 17.61
N TRP A 103 -11.92 -15.82 17.29
CA TRP A 103 -11.22 -17.11 17.30
C TRP A 103 -11.17 -17.70 15.89
N TYR A 104 -9.99 -18.19 15.53
CA TYR A 104 -9.74 -18.97 14.33
C TYR A 104 -9.27 -20.37 14.72
N ARG A 105 -9.82 -21.40 14.09
CA ARG A 105 -9.40 -22.80 14.27
C ARG A 105 -9.11 -23.44 12.92
N LYS A 106 -8.05 -24.25 12.86
CA LYS A 106 -7.69 -25.01 11.67
C LYS A 106 -7.17 -26.39 12.05
N THR A 107 -7.81 -27.41 11.51
CA THR A 107 -7.27 -28.76 11.52
C THR A 107 -6.32 -28.95 10.35
N PHE A 108 -5.17 -29.57 10.60
CA PHE A 108 -4.21 -29.93 9.57
C PHE A 108 -3.47 -31.22 9.95
N LYS A 109 -3.02 -31.94 8.93
CA LYS A 109 -2.21 -33.16 9.07
C LYS A 109 -0.81 -32.91 8.56
N LEU A 110 0.17 -33.49 9.23
CA LEU A 110 1.57 -33.51 8.80
C LEU A 110 2.04 -34.96 8.82
N SER A 111 1.99 -35.65 7.68
CA SER A 111 2.24 -37.10 7.63
C SER A 111 3.72 -37.49 7.66
N ASP A 112 4.65 -36.56 7.42
CA ASP A 112 6.05 -36.90 7.09
C ASP A 112 7.12 -35.98 7.72
N VAL A 113 6.86 -35.42 8.91
CA VAL A 113 7.89 -34.63 9.63
C VAL A 113 8.93 -35.58 10.23
N LYS A 114 10.15 -35.53 9.70
CA LYS A 114 11.27 -36.39 10.15
C LYS A 114 11.80 -35.92 11.51
N VAL A 115 12.41 -36.84 12.27
CA VAL A 115 12.99 -36.57 13.61
C VAL A 115 14.03 -35.43 13.61
N ASN A 116 14.74 -35.26 12.50
CA ASN A 116 15.76 -34.23 12.31
C ASN A 116 15.20 -32.91 11.73
N GLN A 117 13.88 -32.79 11.56
CA GLN A 117 13.22 -31.58 11.09
C GLN A 117 12.60 -30.79 12.25
N LYS A 118 12.33 -29.51 11.98
CA LYS A 118 11.55 -28.59 12.80
C LYS A 118 10.47 -27.92 11.95
N VAL A 119 9.41 -27.47 12.60
CA VAL A 119 8.26 -26.83 11.97
C VAL A 119 8.05 -25.45 12.59
N LEU A 120 8.21 -24.41 11.78
CA LEU A 120 7.90 -23.04 12.17
C LEU A 120 6.49 -22.68 11.71
N LEU A 121 5.70 -22.07 12.58
CA LEU A 121 4.45 -21.42 12.25
C LEU A 121 4.69 -19.92 12.12
N THR A 122 4.47 -19.36 10.93
CA THR A 122 4.74 -17.95 10.63
C THR A 122 3.45 -17.17 10.40
N PHE A 123 3.47 -15.89 10.78
CA PHE A 123 2.41 -14.93 10.57
C PHE A 123 2.99 -13.65 9.99
N ASP A 124 2.47 -13.21 8.85
CA ASP A 124 2.86 -11.94 8.22
C ASP A 124 2.18 -10.73 8.89
N GLY A 125 1.17 -11.00 9.71
CA GLY A 125 0.43 -10.03 10.53
C GLY A 125 -0.92 -10.60 11.00
N ALA A 126 -1.31 -10.21 12.21
CA ALA A 126 -2.55 -10.67 12.84
C ALA A 126 -3.11 -9.55 13.73
N MET A 127 -4.25 -8.99 13.35
CA MET A 127 -4.82 -7.79 13.97
C MET A 127 -5.87 -8.16 15.01
N SER A 128 -5.62 -8.05 16.31
CA SER A 128 -4.37 -7.74 17.02
C SER A 128 -4.24 -8.61 18.27
N GLN A 129 -3.10 -8.52 18.94
CA GLN A 129 -2.78 -9.26 20.17
C GLN A 129 -3.00 -10.79 20.07
N PRO A 130 -2.44 -11.47 19.05
CA PRO A 130 -2.65 -12.90 18.85
C PRO A 130 -2.12 -13.74 20.02
N LYS A 131 -2.94 -14.68 20.48
CA LYS A 131 -2.53 -15.83 21.32
C LYS A 131 -2.71 -17.11 20.52
N VAL A 132 -1.64 -17.87 20.38
CA VAL A 132 -1.58 -19.02 19.46
C VAL A 132 -1.47 -20.32 20.26
N TYR A 133 -2.26 -21.31 19.86
CA TYR A 133 -2.33 -22.61 20.50
C TYR A 133 -2.23 -23.72 19.45
N VAL A 134 -1.48 -24.78 19.78
CA VAL A 134 -1.43 -26.01 19.00
C VAL A 134 -1.81 -27.16 19.93
N ASN A 135 -2.82 -27.94 19.55
CA ASN A 135 -3.31 -29.09 20.32
C ASN A 135 -3.63 -28.74 21.79
N GLY A 136 -4.29 -27.61 22.02
CA GLY A 136 -4.64 -27.14 23.38
C GLY A 136 -3.54 -26.41 24.14
N LYS A 137 -2.29 -26.47 23.68
CA LYS A 137 -1.14 -25.86 24.37
C LYS A 137 -0.79 -24.50 23.75
N LYS A 138 -0.59 -23.48 24.57
CA LYS A 138 -0.16 -22.15 24.11
C LYS A 138 1.28 -22.24 23.60
N VAL A 139 1.51 -21.88 22.34
CA VAL A 139 2.86 -21.85 21.73
C VAL A 139 3.50 -20.47 21.82
N GLY A 140 2.69 -19.41 21.88
CA GLY A 140 3.19 -18.05 21.99
C GLY A 140 2.10 -16.99 21.87
N GLU A 141 2.52 -15.73 21.98
CA GLU A 141 1.68 -14.56 21.76
C GLU A 141 2.49 -13.39 21.20
N TRP A 142 1.81 -12.44 20.58
CA TRP A 142 2.38 -11.17 20.11
C TRP A 142 1.42 -10.03 20.44
N ASN A 143 1.89 -8.78 20.45
CA ASN A 143 1.05 -7.62 20.76
C ASN A 143 0.75 -6.77 19.51
N TYR A 144 1.79 -6.40 18.76
CA TYR A 144 1.66 -5.47 17.64
C TYR A 144 1.07 -6.14 16.40
N GLY A 145 -0.11 -5.70 15.96
CA GLY A 145 -0.87 -6.37 14.91
C GLY A 145 -0.23 -6.35 13.52
N TYR A 146 0.70 -5.41 13.27
CA TYR A 146 1.35 -5.24 11.98
C TYR A 146 2.69 -5.98 11.83
N ASN A 147 3.20 -6.58 12.91
CA ASN A 147 4.52 -7.20 12.93
C ASN A 147 4.54 -8.59 12.29
N TYR A 148 5.71 -8.97 11.77
CA TYR A 148 6.02 -10.33 11.33
C TYR A 148 6.48 -11.16 12.52
N PHE A 149 5.89 -12.33 12.76
CA PHE A 149 6.35 -13.19 13.86
C PHE A 149 6.23 -14.67 13.52
N TYR A 150 6.98 -15.50 14.26
CA TYR A 150 6.92 -16.94 14.10
C TYR A 150 7.19 -17.67 15.42
N PHE A 151 6.70 -18.91 15.50
CA PHE A 151 6.96 -19.83 16.61
C PHE A 151 7.49 -21.16 16.09
N ASP A 152 8.47 -21.75 16.80
CA ASP A 152 8.81 -23.14 16.60
C ASP A 152 7.76 -24.01 17.30
N ILE A 153 6.96 -24.74 16.52
CA ILE A 153 5.85 -25.56 17.03
C ILE A 153 6.20 -27.06 17.06
N THR A 154 7.45 -27.42 16.81
CA THR A 154 7.88 -28.82 16.61
C THR A 154 7.45 -29.74 17.76
N GLU A 155 7.62 -29.29 19.00
CA GLU A 155 7.31 -30.09 20.20
C GLU A 155 5.81 -30.19 20.54
N PHE A 156 4.96 -29.46 19.80
CA PHE A 156 3.52 -29.42 20.02
C PHE A 156 2.73 -30.28 19.03
N LEU A 157 3.41 -30.79 17.99
CA LEU A 157 2.78 -31.51 16.90
C LEU A 157 2.44 -32.97 17.27
N GLU A 158 1.33 -33.42 16.71
CA GLU A 158 0.82 -34.79 16.74
C GLU A 158 0.46 -35.21 15.29
N GLU A 159 -0.12 -36.40 15.08
CA GLU A 159 -0.55 -36.84 13.74
C GLU A 159 -1.68 -35.94 13.18
N ASP A 160 -2.71 -35.72 14.01
CA ASP A 160 -3.81 -34.78 13.75
C ASP A 160 -3.66 -33.56 14.63
N ASN A 161 -3.52 -32.39 13.99
CA ASN A 161 -3.24 -31.14 14.67
C ASN A 161 -4.40 -30.16 14.59
N VAL A 162 -4.63 -29.44 15.69
CA VAL A 162 -5.54 -28.30 15.75
C VAL A 162 -4.73 -27.06 16.11
N LEU A 163 -4.70 -26.10 15.19
CA LEU A 163 -4.23 -24.74 15.44
C LEU A 163 -5.42 -23.87 15.84
N ALA A 164 -5.32 -23.20 16.98
CA ALA A 164 -6.28 -22.19 17.42
C ALA A 164 -5.57 -20.84 17.62
N VAL A 165 -6.15 -19.76 17.10
CA VAL A 165 -5.64 -18.40 17.24
C VAL A 165 -6.74 -17.51 17.80
N HIS A 166 -6.46 -16.89 18.94
CA HIS A 166 -7.30 -15.89 19.56
C HIS A 166 -6.75 -14.51 19.27
N LEU A 167 -7.60 -13.59 18.82
CA LEU A 167 -7.28 -12.18 18.61
C LEU A 167 -8.16 -11.33 19.51
N SER A 168 -7.60 -10.23 20.01
CA SER A 168 -8.32 -9.31 20.89
C SER A 168 -8.04 -7.87 20.49
N ASN A 169 -9.06 -7.20 19.96
CA ASN A 169 -8.99 -5.80 19.54
C ASN A 169 -9.64 -4.91 20.58
N GLN A 170 -8.86 -4.02 21.18
CA GLN A 170 -9.38 -3.00 22.07
C GLN A 170 -9.88 -1.79 21.27
N GLY A 171 -10.94 -1.13 21.74
CA GLY A 171 -11.34 0.18 21.23
C GLY A 171 -10.30 1.24 21.56
N GLU A 172 -10.36 2.40 20.91
CA GLU A 172 -9.43 3.51 21.15
C GLU A 172 -7.94 3.11 20.95
N SER A 173 -7.68 2.12 20.07
CA SER A 173 -6.34 1.55 19.82
C SER A 173 -5.71 1.99 18.49
N SER A 174 -6.48 2.67 17.64
CA SER A 174 -6.03 3.13 16.32
C SER A 174 -6.65 4.49 15.99
N ARG A 175 -5.95 5.28 15.15
CA ARG A 175 -6.48 6.52 14.57
C ARG A 175 -7.19 6.31 13.24
N TRP A 176 -6.86 5.24 12.52
CA TRP A 176 -7.44 4.80 11.24
C TRP A 176 -8.05 3.40 11.37
N TYR A 177 -8.74 2.88 10.35
CA TYR A 177 -9.28 1.52 10.36
C TYR A 177 -8.17 0.46 10.43
N PRO A 178 -8.05 -0.31 11.54
CA PRO A 178 -6.99 -1.32 11.66
C PRO A 178 -7.36 -2.63 10.92
N GLY A 179 -8.66 -2.86 10.67
CA GLY A 179 -9.21 -4.19 10.40
C GLY A 179 -9.17 -5.09 11.63
N ALA A 180 -9.64 -6.33 11.47
CA ALA A 180 -9.64 -7.29 12.56
C ALA A 180 -9.60 -8.74 12.06
N GLY A 181 -8.59 -9.51 12.43
CA GLY A 181 -8.44 -10.89 11.98
C GLY A 181 -7.02 -11.29 11.58
N LEU A 182 -6.93 -12.51 11.04
CA LEU A 182 -5.74 -13.01 10.35
C LEU A 182 -5.68 -12.36 8.96
N TYR A 183 -5.42 -11.06 8.93
CA TYR A 183 -5.53 -10.20 7.74
C TYR A 183 -4.33 -10.30 6.79
N ARG A 184 -3.29 -11.06 7.16
CA ARG A 184 -2.15 -11.43 6.31
C ARG A 184 -1.91 -12.94 6.35
N LYS A 185 -0.90 -13.39 5.59
CA LYS A 185 -0.58 -14.81 5.38
C LYS A 185 -0.22 -15.52 6.69
N VAL A 186 -0.60 -16.80 6.76
CA VAL A 186 -0.17 -17.76 7.78
C VAL A 186 0.43 -18.98 7.09
N GLN A 187 1.62 -19.42 7.50
CA GLN A 187 2.33 -20.52 6.85
C GLN A 187 2.96 -21.49 7.86
N LEU A 188 3.19 -22.72 7.41
CA LEU A 188 4.12 -23.66 8.04
C LEU A 188 5.40 -23.73 7.22
N ILE A 189 6.56 -23.64 7.87
CA ILE A 189 7.87 -23.89 7.28
C ILE A 189 8.45 -25.14 7.93
N ILE A 190 8.49 -26.24 7.17
CA ILE A 190 9.10 -27.51 7.57
C ILE A 190 10.51 -27.53 7.00
N LYS A 191 11.51 -27.73 7.86
CA LYS A 191 12.92 -27.70 7.45
C LYS A 191 13.78 -28.52 8.41
N ASN A 192 15.00 -28.86 8.02
CA ASN A 192 15.94 -29.52 8.93
C ASN A 192 16.25 -28.64 10.15
N LYS A 193 16.58 -29.27 11.30
CA LYS A 193 17.00 -28.58 12.53
C LYS A 193 18.28 -27.81 12.28
N GLU A 194 19.30 -28.47 11.73
CA GLU A 194 20.47 -27.82 11.15
C GLU A 194 20.13 -27.31 9.74
N SER A 195 20.23 -26.00 9.51
CA SER A 195 19.64 -25.33 8.34
C SER A 195 19.98 -23.84 8.25
N ILE A 196 19.60 -23.17 7.17
CA ILE A 196 19.67 -21.70 7.02
C ILE A 196 18.60 -21.06 7.90
N ASN A 197 18.96 -20.17 8.83
CA ASN A 197 18.01 -19.57 9.78
C ASN A 197 16.84 -18.85 9.06
N HIS A 198 15.65 -18.85 9.67
CA HIS A 198 14.54 -18.07 9.12
C HIS A 198 14.91 -16.59 9.17
N TRP A 199 14.75 -15.88 8.05
CA TRP A 199 15.26 -14.51 7.82
C TRP A 199 16.79 -14.34 7.98
N GLY A 200 17.55 -15.44 7.91
CA GLY A 200 19.01 -15.44 8.09
C GLY A 200 19.83 -14.94 6.90
N THR A 201 19.19 -14.51 5.80
CA THR A 201 19.88 -14.05 4.58
C THR A 201 19.93 -12.52 4.55
N PHE A 202 21.10 -11.95 4.29
CA PHE A 202 21.30 -10.52 4.05
C PHE A 202 22.15 -10.30 2.80
N ILE A 203 21.53 -9.72 1.76
CA ILE A 203 22.16 -9.45 0.47
C ILE A 203 22.36 -7.94 0.33
N THR A 204 23.59 -7.52 0.05
CA THR A 204 23.96 -6.11 -0.18
C THR A 204 24.81 -5.96 -1.43
N THR A 205 24.86 -4.76 -1.98
CA THR A 205 25.67 -4.43 -3.17
C THR A 205 26.64 -3.29 -2.89
N PRO A 206 27.69 -3.53 -2.08
CA PRO A 206 28.61 -2.48 -1.60
C PRO A 206 29.46 -1.81 -2.68
N LEU A 207 29.56 -2.41 -3.87
CA LEU A 207 30.23 -1.81 -5.03
C LEU A 207 29.36 -2.08 -6.25
N VAL A 208 29.01 -1.03 -6.99
CA VAL A 208 28.25 -1.12 -8.23
C VAL A 208 28.89 -0.17 -9.25
N SER A 209 29.32 -0.72 -10.38
CA SER A 209 29.72 0.02 -11.57
C SER A 209 28.95 -0.51 -12.79
N LYS A 210 29.20 0.08 -13.97
CA LYS A 210 28.63 -0.42 -15.23
C LYS A 210 29.17 -1.81 -15.60
N ASP A 211 30.41 -2.11 -15.25
CA ASP A 211 31.10 -3.34 -15.65
C ASP A 211 30.89 -4.48 -14.65
N VAL A 212 30.78 -4.15 -13.35
CA VAL A 212 30.67 -5.17 -12.29
C VAL A 212 29.95 -4.62 -11.06
N ALA A 213 29.10 -5.45 -10.47
CA ALA A 213 28.61 -5.29 -9.11
C ALA A 213 29.18 -6.37 -8.20
N LYS A 214 29.62 -5.98 -7.00
CA LYS A 214 29.95 -6.91 -5.92
C LYS A 214 28.68 -7.17 -5.13
N VAL A 215 28.13 -8.38 -5.22
CA VAL A 215 27.02 -8.84 -4.39
C VAL A 215 27.60 -9.53 -3.16
N ASN A 216 27.39 -8.95 -1.98
CA ASN A 216 27.77 -9.54 -0.70
C ASN A 216 26.56 -10.29 -0.12
N VAL A 217 26.74 -11.58 0.15
CA VAL A 217 25.69 -12.47 0.68
C VAL A 217 26.14 -13.00 2.03
N LYS A 218 25.44 -12.59 3.09
CA LYS A 218 25.61 -13.12 4.44
C LYS A 218 24.48 -14.09 4.75
N THR A 219 24.82 -15.27 5.24
CA THR A 219 23.87 -16.36 5.50
C THR A 219 24.09 -16.95 6.87
N GLN A 220 23.15 -16.70 7.78
CA GLN A 220 23.15 -17.29 9.12
C GLN A 220 22.57 -18.71 9.08
N VAL A 221 23.24 -19.63 9.77
CA VAL A 221 22.87 -21.04 9.81
C VAL A 221 22.81 -21.55 11.26
N THR A 222 22.17 -22.69 11.45
CA THR A 222 22.28 -23.50 12.67
C THR A 222 22.96 -24.81 12.30
N GLY A 223 24.03 -25.18 13.02
CA GLY A 223 24.82 -26.41 12.81
C GLY A 223 26.24 -26.14 12.30
N SER A 224 27.00 -27.19 12.02
CA SER A 224 28.41 -27.14 11.60
C SER A 224 28.72 -28.04 10.40
N ASP A 225 29.94 -27.86 9.87
CA ASP A 225 30.51 -28.70 8.80
C ASP A 225 29.72 -28.64 7.49
N PHE A 226 29.24 -27.44 7.17
CA PHE A 226 28.50 -27.17 5.95
C PHE A 226 29.37 -26.56 4.85
N LYS A 227 28.98 -26.83 3.61
CA LYS A 227 29.34 -26.08 2.42
C LYS A 227 28.13 -25.32 1.92
N LEU A 228 28.25 -24.00 1.79
CA LEU A 228 27.25 -23.15 1.18
C LEU A 228 27.58 -22.95 -0.31
N VAL A 229 26.60 -23.20 -1.18
CA VAL A 229 26.65 -22.89 -2.61
C VAL A 229 25.59 -21.83 -2.90
N THR A 230 26.01 -20.68 -3.41
CA THR A 230 25.11 -19.60 -3.79
C THR A 230 25.20 -19.38 -5.29
N THR A 231 24.06 -19.49 -5.96
CA THR A 231 23.90 -19.25 -7.41
C THR A 231 23.00 -18.03 -7.61
N ILE A 232 23.44 -17.05 -8.38
CA ILE A 232 22.65 -15.87 -8.74
C ILE A 232 22.07 -16.08 -10.13
N PHE A 233 20.75 -15.93 -10.23
CA PHE A 233 19.98 -15.99 -11.47
C PHE A 233 19.50 -14.61 -11.86
N ASP A 234 19.51 -14.34 -13.16
CA ASP A 234 18.89 -13.18 -13.76
C ASP A 234 17.36 -13.31 -13.88
N ALA A 235 16.69 -12.29 -14.43
CA ALA A 235 15.23 -12.26 -14.54
C ALA A 235 14.66 -13.33 -15.50
N ASP A 236 15.47 -13.83 -16.44
CA ASP A 236 15.11 -14.88 -17.39
C ASP A 236 15.41 -16.29 -16.83
N GLY A 237 16.02 -16.37 -15.65
CA GLY A 237 16.39 -17.62 -14.99
C GLY A 237 17.75 -18.18 -15.42
N ASN A 238 18.59 -17.38 -16.09
CA ASN A 238 19.95 -17.78 -16.43
C ASN A 238 20.89 -17.59 -15.24
N GLU A 239 21.79 -18.53 -15.01
CA GLU A 239 22.87 -18.39 -14.04
C GLU A 239 23.85 -17.31 -14.50
N VAL A 240 24.04 -16.27 -13.69
CA VAL A 240 24.98 -15.17 -13.96
C VAL A 240 26.19 -15.16 -13.04
N ALA A 241 26.11 -15.83 -11.88
CA ALA A 241 27.24 -16.01 -10.99
C ALA A 241 27.04 -17.20 -10.04
N LEU A 242 28.16 -17.80 -9.62
CA LEU A 242 28.22 -18.92 -8.67
C LEU A 242 29.37 -18.70 -7.69
N ASN A 243 29.15 -19.01 -6.42
CA ASN A 243 30.22 -19.09 -5.44
C ASN A 243 29.96 -20.20 -4.42
N GLU A 244 31.03 -20.86 -3.97
CA GLU A 244 30.98 -21.87 -2.91
C GLU A 244 31.91 -21.50 -1.76
N THR A 245 31.52 -21.82 -0.53
CA THR A 245 32.37 -21.67 0.64
C THR A 245 32.05 -22.72 1.71
N SER A 246 33.09 -23.14 2.44
CA SER A 246 32.96 -23.91 3.69
C SER A 246 33.49 -23.12 4.89
N THR A 247 33.90 -21.87 4.67
CA THR A 247 34.40 -21.00 5.73
C THR A 247 33.21 -20.32 6.41
N MET A 248 33.04 -20.63 7.69
CA MET A 248 31.99 -20.10 8.54
C MET A 248 32.61 -19.41 9.75
N PHE A 249 32.13 -18.22 10.09
CA PHE A 249 32.50 -17.51 11.31
C PHE A 249 31.23 -17.23 12.10
N ASP A 250 31.22 -17.63 13.37
CA ASP A 250 30.08 -17.42 14.27
C ASP A 250 28.72 -17.84 13.67
N ASN A 251 28.66 -19.07 13.15
CA ASN A 251 27.48 -19.64 12.48
C ASN A 251 26.97 -18.82 11.27
N GLN A 252 27.84 -18.06 10.61
CA GLN A 252 27.51 -17.28 9.43
C GLN A 252 28.52 -17.53 8.30
N PHE A 253 27.99 -17.71 7.09
CA PHE A 253 28.76 -17.64 5.85
C PHE A 253 28.74 -16.22 5.30
N GLU A 254 29.85 -15.79 4.70
CA GLU A 254 29.92 -14.55 3.94
C GLU A 254 30.58 -14.80 2.58
N GLN A 255 29.89 -14.44 1.51
CA GLN A 255 30.36 -14.59 0.13
C GLN A 255 30.34 -13.24 -0.58
N ASN A 256 31.36 -12.99 -1.40
CA ASN A 256 31.46 -11.81 -2.24
C ASN A 256 31.47 -12.25 -3.71
N ILE A 257 30.33 -12.09 -4.37
CA ILE A 257 30.05 -12.68 -5.68
C ILE A 257 30.02 -11.56 -6.73
N PRO A 258 30.90 -11.57 -7.74
CA PRO A 258 30.87 -10.59 -8.81
C PRO A 258 29.74 -10.91 -9.80
N VAL A 259 28.91 -9.91 -10.11
CA VAL A 259 27.94 -9.94 -11.22
C VAL A 259 28.45 -8.98 -12.29
N ASN A 260 28.85 -9.51 -13.44
CA ASN A 260 29.39 -8.71 -14.55
C ASN A 260 28.23 -8.07 -15.33
N ASN A 261 28.45 -6.85 -15.81
CA ASN A 261 27.48 -6.03 -16.56
C ASN A 261 26.09 -6.03 -15.89
N PRO A 262 26.00 -5.61 -14.62
CA PRO A 262 24.76 -5.74 -13.84
C PRO A 262 23.64 -4.89 -14.43
N ASN A 263 22.44 -5.46 -14.52
CA ASN A 263 21.21 -4.69 -14.74
C ASN A 263 20.83 -4.02 -13.41
N LEU A 264 20.74 -2.69 -13.39
CA LEU A 264 20.44 -1.95 -12.19
C LEU A 264 18.93 -1.89 -11.95
N TRP A 265 18.54 -1.96 -10.68
CA TRP A 265 17.18 -1.71 -10.25
C TRP A 265 16.92 -0.19 -10.15
N SER A 266 15.84 0.29 -10.74
CA SER A 266 15.28 1.63 -10.54
C SER A 266 13.75 1.63 -10.75
N PRO A 267 13.03 2.70 -10.37
CA PRO A 267 11.60 2.85 -10.70
C PRO A 267 11.24 2.70 -12.18
N GLU A 268 12.17 3.04 -13.07
CA GLU A 268 12.01 2.97 -14.52
C GLU A 268 12.47 1.62 -15.10
N SER A 269 13.40 0.94 -14.42
CA SER A 269 13.95 -0.37 -14.78
C SER A 269 14.02 -1.26 -13.54
N PRO A 270 12.91 -1.86 -13.08
CA PRO A 270 12.84 -2.62 -11.83
C PRO A 270 13.43 -4.03 -11.97
N TYR A 271 14.69 -4.14 -12.37
CA TYR A 271 15.34 -5.42 -12.62
C TYR A 271 15.63 -6.18 -11.32
N LEU A 272 15.20 -7.44 -11.25
CA LEU A 272 15.36 -8.30 -10.09
C LEU A 272 16.21 -9.52 -10.43
N TYR A 273 17.08 -9.89 -9.48
CA TYR A 273 17.85 -11.13 -9.48
C TYR A 273 17.31 -12.06 -8.40
N THR A 274 17.61 -13.35 -8.52
CA THR A 274 17.33 -14.34 -7.47
C THR A 274 18.63 -14.99 -7.03
N ALA A 275 18.95 -14.91 -5.73
CA ALA A 275 20.02 -15.71 -5.13
C ALA A 275 19.42 -17.02 -4.60
N ASN A 276 19.87 -18.15 -5.12
CA ASN A 276 19.55 -19.48 -4.61
C ASN A 276 20.70 -19.99 -3.74
N LEU A 277 20.43 -20.19 -2.45
CA LEU A 277 21.38 -20.61 -1.42
C LEU A 277 21.11 -22.08 -1.08
N LYS A 278 22.07 -22.95 -1.38
CA LYS A 278 22.02 -24.38 -1.09
C LYS A 278 23.07 -24.74 -0.04
N LEU A 279 22.61 -25.27 1.09
CA LEU A 279 23.45 -25.70 2.19
C LEU A 279 23.67 -27.22 2.09
N TYR A 280 24.93 -27.65 1.99
CA TYR A 280 25.31 -29.05 1.86
C TYR A 280 26.13 -29.52 3.07
N LYS A 281 25.95 -30.78 3.45
CA LYS A 281 26.86 -31.51 4.33
C LYS A 281 27.39 -32.71 3.53
N ASP A 282 28.69 -32.73 3.29
CA ASP A 282 29.30 -33.57 2.25
C ASP A 282 28.61 -33.38 0.88
N GLU A 283 28.07 -34.45 0.30
CA GLU A 283 27.29 -34.40 -0.97
C GLU A 283 25.76 -34.28 -0.76
N THR A 284 25.30 -34.20 0.49
CA THR A 284 23.86 -34.18 0.81
C THR A 284 23.34 -32.76 0.94
N LEU A 285 22.32 -32.41 0.15
CA LEU A 285 21.60 -31.14 0.31
C LEU A 285 20.81 -31.15 1.63
N PHE A 286 21.05 -30.16 2.48
CA PHE A 286 20.45 -30.01 3.80
C PHE A 286 19.37 -28.92 3.85
N ASP A 287 19.55 -27.80 3.15
CA ASP A 287 18.55 -26.73 3.09
C ASP A 287 18.71 -25.95 1.79
N GLU A 288 17.62 -25.35 1.33
CA GLU A 288 17.60 -24.48 0.15
C GLU A 288 16.70 -23.28 0.42
N VAL A 289 17.21 -22.08 0.17
CA VAL A 289 16.48 -20.81 0.28
C VAL A 289 16.74 -19.98 -0.96
N SER A 290 15.68 -19.45 -1.57
CA SER A 290 15.79 -18.44 -2.61
C SER A 290 15.46 -17.07 -2.04
N THR A 291 16.19 -16.04 -2.45
CA THR A 291 15.99 -14.65 -2.03
C THR A 291 16.09 -13.74 -3.25
N THR A 292 15.01 -13.04 -3.55
CA THR A 292 14.97 -12.00 -4.58
C THR A 292 15.67 -10.74 -4.07
N PHE A 293 16.43 -10.08 -4.93
CA PHE A 293 17.10 -8.81 -4.63
C PHE A 293 17.30 -7.97 -5.89
N GLY A 294 17.61 -6.69 -5.73
CA GLY A 294 17.97 -5.79 -6.83
C GLY A 294 19.36 -5.18 -6.62
N ILE A 295 20.07 -4.91 -7.71
CA ILE A 295 21.38 -4.24 -7.67
C ILE A 295 21.17 -2.74 -7.86
N ARG A 296 21.45 -1.95 -6.82
CA ARG A 296 21.33 -0.49 -6.85
C ARG A 296 22.19 0.18 -5.80
N THR A 297 22.55 1.44 -6.02
CA THR A 297 23.17 2.30 -5.01
C THR A 297 22.21 3.41 -4.61
N ILE A 298 22.22 3.76 -3.32
CA ILE A 298 21.51 4.92 -2.78
C ILE A 298 22.51 5.82 -2.08
N ALA A 299 22.32 7.13 -2.19
CA ALA A 299 23.15 8.12 -1.50
C ALA A 299 22.30 9.32 -1.09
N TYR A 300 22.62 9.87 0.08
CA TYR A 300 22.03 11.09 0.63
C TYR A 300 23.18 12.04 0.98
N GLU A 301 23.28 13.12 0.24
CA GLU A 301 24.44 14.01 0.28
C GLU A 301 24.00 15.45 0.52
N ALA A 302 24.66 16.14 1.46
CA ALA A 302 24.38 17.54 1.76
C ALA A 302 24.46 18.41 0.51
N ASN A 303 23.46 19.27 0.31
CA ASN A 303 23.28 20.17 -0.85
C ASN A 303 23.06 19.49 -2.22
N LYS A 304 23.18 18.16 -2.32
CA LYS A 304 22.88 17.39 -3.54
C LYS A 304 21.57 16.63 -3.41
N GLY A 305 21.18 16.23 -2.20
CA GLY A 305 19.94 15.53 -1.91
C GLY A 305 20.06 14.01 -2.08
N PHE A 306 18.99 13.38 -2.56
CA PHE A 306 18.93 11.94 -2.80
C PHE A 306 19.41 11.57 -4.20
N SER A 307 20.24 10.53 -4.30
CA SER A 307 20.65 9.93 -5.58
C SER A 307 20.40 8.43 -5.60
N LEU A 308 19.91 7.92 -6.73
CA LEU A 308 19.75 6.50 -7.02
C LEU A 308 20.64 6.15 -8.23
N ASN A 309 21.52 5.16 -8.09
CA ASN A 309 22.45 4.75 -9.15
C ASN A 309 23.34 5.91 -9.66
N GLY A 310 23.65 6.87 -8.78
CA GLY A 310 24.45 8.06 -9.09
C GLY A 310 23.67 9.25 -9.64
N GLU A 311 22.38 9.08 -9.98
CA GLU A 311 21.52 10.13 -10.54
C GLU A 311 20.68 10.80 -9.45
N VAL A 312 20.72 12.12 -9.38
CA VAL A 312 19.92 12.91 -8.43
C VAL A 312 18.45 12.85 -8.82
N ARG A 313 17.57 12.54 -7.86
CA ARG A 313 16.12 12.56 -8.08
C ARG A 313 15.37 13.03 -6.84
N LYS A 314 14.11 13.42 -7.04
CA LYS A 314 13.17 13.75 -5.97
C LYS A 314 12.16 12.62 -5.82
N PHE A 315 11.73 12.34 -4.59
CA PHE A 315 10.62 11.44 -4.32
C PHE A 315 9.30 12.06 -4.81
N LYS A 316 8.64 11.38 -5.74
CA LYS A 316 7.24 11.62 -6.13
C LYS A 316 6.38 10.64 -5.35
N GLY A 317 6.31 10.89 -4.05
CA GLY A 317 5.82 9.93 -3.08
C GLY A 317 4.36 10.14 -2.67
N VAL A 318 3.72 9.06 -2.23
CA VAL A 318 2.42 9.11 -1.55
C VAL A 318 2.42 8.27 -0.27
N CYS A 319 1.69 8.72 0.74
CA CYS A 319 1.33 7.92 1.91
C CYS A 319 0.17 6.98 1.56
N LEU A 320 0.26 5.73 2.01
CA LEU A 320 -0.82 4.74 1.91
C LEU A 320 -1.05 4.07 3.26
N HIS A 321 -2.30 4.06 3.70
CA HIS A 321 -2.76 3.10 4.71
C HIS A 321 -2.88 1.68 4.12
N HIS A 322 -3.03 0.68 4.98
CA HIS A 322 -2.97 -0.74 4.59
C HIS A 322 -4.30 -1.32 4.10
N ASP A 323 -5.43 -0.64 4.33
CA ASP A 323 -6.72 -1.15 3.86
C ASP A 323 -6.82 -1.10 2.32
N LEU A 324 -7.58 -2.05 1.77
CA LEU A 324 -7.84 -2.19 0.34
C LEU A 324 -9.29 -1.82 0.04
N GLY A 325 -9.76 -0.74 0.68
CA GLY A 325 -11.10 -0.18 0.53
C GLY A 325 -12.20 -1.21 0.85
N PRO A 326 -13.00 -1.65 -0.14
CA PRO A 326 -14.11 -2.59 0.09
C PRO A 326 -13.68 -3.98 0.56
N LEU A 327 -12.38 -4.32 0.49
CA LEU A 327 -11.85 -5.59 1.02
C LEU A 327 -11.43 -5.50 2.49
N GLY A 328 -11.41 -4.29 3.06
CA GLY A 328 -10.88 -4.05 4.40
C GLY A 328 -9.38 -4.31 4.46
N ALA A 329 -8.90 -4.87 5.55
CA ALA A 329 -7.47 -5.12 5.75
C ALA A 329 -6.99 -6.44 5.11
N ALA A 330 -7.87 -7.35 4.68
CA ALA A 330 -7.47 -8.66 4.16
C ALA A 330 -6.60 -8.51 2.90
N ILE A 331 -5.32 -8.89 3.00
CA ILE A 331 -4.35 -8.65 1.93
C ILE A 331 -4.75 -9.39 0.65
N ASN A 332 -4.68 -8.68 -0.49
CA ASN A 332 -4.96 -9.23 -1.82
C ASN A 332 -4.02 -8.60 -2.84
N THR A 333 -3.20 -9.43 -3.50
CA THR A 333 -2.18 -8.98 -4.45
C THR A 333 -2.78 -8.26 -5.67
N SER A 334 -3.96 -8.67 -6.16
CA SER A 334 -4.61 -8.03 -7.31
C SER A 334 -5.10 -6.62 -6.97
N ALA A 335 -5.65 -6.41 -5.77
CA ALA A 335 -6.03 -5.09 -5.29
C ALA A 335 -4.83 -4.18 -5.05
N LEU A 336 -3.76 -4.67 -4.41
CA LEU A 336 -2.51 -3.92 -4.26
C LEU A 336 -1.91 -3.53 -5.62
N ARG A 337 -1.83 -4.49 -6.55
CA ARG A 337 -1.29 -4.25 -7.90
C ARG A 337 -2.11 -3.20 -8.64
N ARG A 338 -3.44 -3.22 -8.49
CA ARG A 338 -4.32 -2.17 -9.04
C ARG A 338 -4.00 -0.80 -8.45
N GLN A 339 -3.90 -0.71 -7.12
CA GLN A 339 -3.57 0.55 -6.43
C GLN A 339 -2.24 1.12 -6.94
N LEU A 340 -1.19 0.30 -6.98
CA LEU A 340 0.13 0.68 -7.48
C LEU A 340 0.10 1.05 -8.98
N ARG A 341 -0.67 0.35 -9.81
CA ARG A 341 -0.80 0.69 -11.24
C ARG A 341 -1.40 2.08 -11.44
N ILE A 342 -2.45 2.42 -10.69
CA ILE A 342 -3.08 3.75 -10.74
C ILE A 342 -2.07 4.83 -10.32
N LEU A 343 -1.31 4.59 -9.26
CA LEU A 343 -0.26 5.51 -8.82
C LEU A 343 0.87 5.65 -9.86
N LYS A 344 1.24 4.55 -10.53
CA LYS A 344 2.25 4.59 -11.59
C LYS A 344 1.82 5.46 -12.77
N ASP A 345 0.56 5.39 -13.20
CA ASP A 345 0.01 6.27 -14.24
C ASP A 345 0.00 7.74 -13.80
N MET A 346 -0.22 8.02 -12.52
CA MET A 346 -0.07 9.37 -11.97
C MET A 346 1.38 9.88 -12.02
N GLY A 347 2.37 9.01 -12.17
CA GLY A 347 3.79 9.34 -12.13
C GLY A 347 4.45 9.20 -10.76
N VAL A 348 3.80 8.51 -9.81
CA VAL A 348 4.39 8.18 -8.50
C VAL A 348 5.55 7.22 -8.69
N ASP A 349 6.62 7.47 -7.92
CA ASP A 349 7.81 6.61 -7.87
C ASP A 349 8.19 6.17 -6.46
N ALA A 350 7.47 6.62 -5.43
CA ALA A 350 7.75 6.28 -4.04
C ALA A 350 6.48 6.07 -3.20
N ILE A 351 6.55 5.17 -2.21
CA ILE A 351 5.46 4.88 -1.27
C ILE A 351 5.98 4.99 0.17
N ARG A 352 5.18 5.57 1.07
CA ARG A 352 5.38 5.53 2.52
C ARG A 352 4.27 4.68 3.16
N SER A 353 4.63 3.68 3.95
CA SER A 353 3.67 2.80 4.66
C SER A 353 3.12 3.44 5.93
N SER A 354 2.29 4.46 5.77
CA SER A 354 1.74 5.24 6.88
C SER A 354 0.71 4.45 7.70
N HIS A 355 0.90 4.19 9.00
CA HIS A 355 2.11 4.40 9.82
C HIS A 355 2.49 3.10 10.53
N ASN A 356 2.72 2.08 9.73
CA ASN A 356 2.82 0.71 10.16
C ASN A 356 3.64 -0.12 9.19
N MET A 357 4.08 -1.27 9.69
CA MET A 357 4.92 -2.19 8.93
C MET A 357 4.17 -2.66 7.67
N PRO A 358 4.80 -2.57 6.48
CA PRO A 358 4.17 -2.95 5.22
C PRO A 358 3.87 -4.46 5.19
N SER A 359 3.12 -4.91 4.19
CA SER A 359 3.01 -6.35 3.89
C SER A 359 4.13 -6.79 2.96
N LEU A 360 4.50 -8.07 2.98
CA LEU A 360 5.47 -8.62 2.00
C LEU A 360 4.94 -8.45 0.58
N GLU A 361 3.65 -8.71 0.34
CA GLU A 361 3.05 -8.56 -0.99
C GLU A 361 3.15 -7.13 -1.53
N GLN A 362 3.03 -6.11 -0.67
CA GLN A 362 3.22 -4.72 -1.08
C GLN A 362 4.68 -4.43 -1.45
N LEU A 363 5.64 -4.93 -0.67
CA LEU A 363 7.07 -4.75 -0.96
C LEU A 363 7.50 -5.51 -2.23
N GLU A 364 7.04 -6.74 -2.42
CA GLU A 364 7.27 -7.55 -3.62
C GLU A 364 6.73 -6.85 -4.87
N LEU A 365 5.52 -6.27 -4.80
CA LEU A 365 4.98 -5.49 -5.90
C LEU A 365 5.73 -4.18 -6.14
N CYS A 366 6.21 -3.51 -5.08
CA CYS A 366 7.04 -2.32 -5.22
C CYS A 366 8.40 -2.64 -5.87
N ASP A 367 9.00 -3.77 -5.54
CA ASP A 367 10.20 -4.28 -6.19
C ASP A 367 9.94 -4.53 -7.68
N GLU A 368 8.86 -5.25 -8.01
CA GLU A 368 8.50 -5.66 -9.37
C GLU A 368 8.08 -4.48 -10.26
N MET A 369 7.32 -3.52 -9.71
CA MET A 369 6.73 -2.40 -10.46
C MET A 369 7.58 -1.13 -10.41
N GLY A 370 8.69 -1.16 -9.66
CA GLY A 370 9.62 -0.06 -9.52
C GLY A 370 9.04 1.10 -8.71
N PHE A 371 8.86 0.90 -7.42
CA PHE A 371 8.58 1.95 -6.45
C PHE A 371 9.69 1.97 -5.41
N MET A 372 10.20 3.14 -5.08
CA MET A 372 10.97 3.33 -3.86
C MET A 372 10.03 3.28 -2.65
N PHE A 373 10.56 2.88 -1.50
CA PHE A 373 9.74 2.61 -0.33
C PHE A 373 10.38 3.18 0.94
N LEU A 374 9.57 3.95 1.67
CA LEU A 374 9.82 4.39 3.04
C LEU A 374 9.03 3.48 3.97
N ALA A 375 9.71 2.49 4.55
CA ALA A 375 9.09 1.51 5.44
C ALA A 375 8.99 2.08 6.85
N GLU A 376 7.78 2.39 7.30
CA GLU A 376 7.51 3.03 8.58
C GLU A 376 7.04 2.02 9.64
N SER A 377 7.47 2.23 10.88
CA SER A 377 7.29 1.24 11.96
C SER A 377 6.17 1.56 12.92
N PHE A 378 6.05 2.81 13.38
CA PHE A 378 5.19 3.16 14.51
C PHE A 378 4.50 4.52 14.32
N ASP A 379 3.29 4.62 14.85
CA ASP A 379 2.56 5.89 14.96
C ASP A 379 2.74 6.57 16.33
N GLU A 380 3.16 5.83 17.33
CA GLU A 380 3.47 6.34 18.66
C GLU A 380 4.61 5.55 19.28
N TRP A 381 5.36 6.18 20.19
CA TRP A 381 6.41 5.51 20.97
C TRP A 381 5.92 5.29 22.40
N ALA A 382 6.68 5.68 23.42
CA ALA A 382 6.29 5.52 24.81
C ALA A 382 5.19 6.49 25.26
N LYS A 383 4.94 7.58 24.53
CA LYS A 383 3.82 8.49 24.78
C LYS A 383 2.65 8.18 23.86
N ALA A 384 1.48 8.03 24.47
CA ALA A 384 0.22 7.74 23.79
C ALA A 384 -0.21 8.88 22.84
N LYS A 385 -0.66 8.51 21.64
CA LYS A 385 -1.62 9.29 20.84
C LYS A 385 -3.05 8.82 21.10
N VAL A 386 -3.23 7.51 21.27
CA VAL A 386 -4.52 6.90 21.59
C VAL A 386 -4.40 6.02 22.84
N LYS A 387 -5.48 5.89 23.58
CA LYS A 387 -5.51 5.27 24.91
C LYS A 387 -5.02 3.81 24.91
N ASN A 388 -5.36 3.05 23.88
CA ASN A 388 -4.99 1.65 23.73
C ASN A 388 -4.02 1.40 22.58
N GLY A 389 -3.20 2.40 22.24
CA GLY A 389 -2.20 2.30 21.19
C GLY A 389 -0.93 1.56 21.62
N TYR A 390 0.07 1.54 20.72
CA TYR A 390 1.31 0.80 20.89
C TYR A 390 2.17 1.24 22.09
N HIS A 391 1.96 2.43 22.65
CA HIS A 391 2.73 2.92 23.81
C HIS A 391 2.67 1.98 25.03
N GLN A 392 1.61 1.17 25.15
CA GLN A 392 1.47 0.17 26.21
C GLN A 392 2.55 -0.93 26.11
N PHE A 393 3.06 -1.18 24.90
CA PHE A 393 3.99 -2.26 24.59
C PHE A 393 5.38 -1.74 24.17
N PHE A 394 5.53 -0.45 23.91
CA PHE A 394 6.76 0.13 23.36
C PHE A 394 8.02 -0.32 24.12
N GLU A 395 8.06 -0.19 25.45
CA GLU A 395 9.28 -0.51 26.19
C GLU A 395 9.62 -2.01 26.20
N SER A 396 8.62 -2.90 26.13
CA SER A 396 8.85 -4.35 26.13
C SER A 396 9.10 -4.93 24.74
N ASP A 397 8.53 -4.32 23.69
CA ASP A 397 8.38 -4.97 22.39
C ASP A 397 9.14 -4.27 21.26
N VAL A 398 9.54 -3.01 21.41
CA VAL A 398 10.09 -2.22 20.29
C VAL A 398 11.30 -2.85 19.61
N GLU A 399 12.19 -3.47 20.37
CA GLU A 399 13.40 -4.07 19.79
C GLU A 399 13.06 -5.33 18.99
N LYS A 400 12.28 -6.26 19.55
CA LYS A 400 11.89 -7.48 18.83
C LYS A 400 11.03 -7.15 17.59
N ASP A 401 10.18 -6.12 17.69
CA ASP A 401 9.35 -5.69 16.57
C ASP A 401 10.19 -5.12 15.42
N LEU A 402 11.16 -4.25 15.71
CA LEU A 402 12.06 -3.69 14.71
C LEU A 402 12.99 -4.75 14.11
N VAL A 403 13.56 -5.65 14.92
CA VAL A 403 14.42 -6.72 14.44
C VAL A 403 13.67 -7.62 13.47
N ASN A 404 12.43 -8.02 13.80
CA ASN A 404 11.61 -8.84 12.91
C ASN A 404 11.28 -8.12 11.60
N LEU A 405 10.89 -6.84 11.66
CA LEU A 405 10.65 -6.02 10.46
C LEU A 405 11.87 -6.05 9.53
N ILE A 406 13.04 -5.69 10.07
CA ILE A 406 14.25 -5.51 9.27
C ILE A 406 14.71 -6.86 8.71
N HIS A 407 14.73 -7.92 9.51
CA HIS A 407 15.17 -9.23 9.06
C HIS A 407 14.23 -9.82 8.00
N ALA A 408 12.91 -9.63 8.15
CA ALA A 408 11.94 -10.09 7.17
C ALA A 408 12.04 -9.35 5.83
N THR A 409 12.52 -8.09 5.82
CA THR A 409 12.33 -7.19 4.65
C THR A 409 13.60 -6.54 4.08
N ARG A 410 14.77 -6.62 4.74
CA ARG A 410 16.00 -5.88 4.35
C ARG A 410 16.56 -6.20 2.95
N ASN A 411 16.12 -7.28 2.31
CA ASN A 411 16.57 -7.67 0.97
C ASN A 411 15.76 -7.00 -0.16
N HIS A 412 14.62 -6.37 0.16
CA HIS A 412 13.81 -5.66 -0.84
C HIS A 412 14.57 -4.43 -1.39
N PRO A 413 14.89 -4.37 -2.70
CA PRO A 413 15.56 -3.22 -3.29
C PRO A 413 14.72 -1.95 -3.23
N CYS A 414 13.38 -2.06 -3.20
CA CYS A 414 12.48 -0.91 -3.09
C CYS A 414 12.70 -0.09 -1.83
N ILE A 415 13.05 -0.72 -0.70
CA ILE A 415 13.26 0.00 0.55
C ILE A 415 14.51 0.87 0.40
N VAL A 416 14.33 2.18 0.52
CA VAL A 416 15.41 3.17 0.46
C VAL A 416 15.59 3.91 1.78
N MET A 417 14.60 3.83 2.69
CA MET A 417 14.60 4.49 3.99
C MET A 417 13.79 3.68 5.01
N TRP A 418 14.21 3.73 6.27
CA TRP A 418 13.44 3.25 7.41
C TRP A 418 12.83 4.45 8.15
N SER A 419 11.52 4.45 8.44
CA SER A 419 10.93 5.40 9.38
C SER A 419 10.69 4.75 10.73
N SER A 420 11.28 5.33 11.77
CA SER A 420 11.14 4.86 13.15
C SER A 420 9.86 5.39 13.83
N GLY A 421 9.16 6.36 13.24
CA GLY A 421 7.96 6.92 13.84
C GLY A 421 7.28 7.98 12.98
N ASN A 422 5.99 8.20 13.20
CA ASN A 422 5.23 9.31 12.64
C ASN A 422 4.62 10.18 13.74
N GLU A 423 4.81 11.50 13.67
CA GLU A 423 4.19 12.50 14.55
C GLU A 423 4.20 12.12 16.04
N VAL A 424 5.26 11.45 16.48
CA VAL A 424 5.31 10.86 17.81
C VAL A 424 5.28 11.98 18.87
N PRO A 425 4.50 11.87 19.96
CA PRO A 425 4.49 12.91 21.00
C PRO A 425 5.84 13.08 21.72
N ASP A 426 6.77 12.15 21.48
CA ASP A 426 8.16 12.15 21.95
C ASP A 426 9.11 13.06 21.15
N GLN A 427 8.67 13.79 20.12
CA GLN A 427 9.53 14.62 19.25
C GLN A 427 10.28 15.82 19.91
N PHE A 428 10.24 15.96 21.23
CA PHE A 428 10.89 17.06 21.95
C PHE A 428 11.32 16.66 23.37
N GLY A 429 12.31 17.40 23.87
CA GLY A 429 12.93 17.16 25.18
C GLY A 429 13.96 16.02 25.14
N ALA A 430 14.76 15.92 26.21
CA ALA A 430 15.90 15.00 26.27
C ALA A 430 15.50 13.52 26.14
N GLU A 431 14.38 13.11 26.75
CA GLU A 431 13.89 11.72 26.66
C GLU A 431 13.45 11.36 25.24
N GLY A 432 12.85 12.31 24.53
CA GLY A 432 12.49 12.17 23.12
C GLY A 432 13.69 11.86 22.24
N VAL A 433 14.75 12.66 22.38
CA VAL A 433 16.01 12.49 21.65
C VAL A 433 16.69 11.15 21.99
N LYS A 434 16.69 10.75 23.28
CA LYS A 434 17.23 9.44 23.69
C LYS A 434 16.46 8.28 23.06
N ARG A 435 15.13 8.35 23.00
CA ARG A 435 14.29 7.33 22.34
C ARG A 435 14.56 7.29 20.85
N ALA A 436 14.60 8.43 20.18
CA ALA A 436 14.95 8.50 18.76
C ALA A 436 16.32 7.86 18.48
N LYS A 437 17.32 8.14 19.32
CA LYS A 437 18.67 7.56 19.20
C LYS A 437 18.65 6.04 19.36
N ARG A 438 17.93 5.52 20.38
CA ARG A 438 17.77 4.07 20.60
C ARG A 438 17.19 3.38 19.37
N LEU A 439 16.17 3.96 18.75
CA LEU A 439 15.53 3.38 17.57
C LEU A 439 16.46 3.43 16.35
N GLN A 440 17.10 4.57 16.10
CA GLN A 440 18.10 4.71 15.03
C GLN A 440 19.24 3.68 15.19
N ASP A 441 19.71 3.46 16.43
CA ASP A 441 20.75 2.48 16.71
C ASP A 441 20.33 1.04 16.40
N ILE A 442 19.07 0.69 16.67
CA ILE A 442 18.55 -0.64 16.30
C ILE A 442 18.53 -0.78 14.77
N PHE A 443 18.04 0.22 14.04
CA PHE A 443 18.08 0.19 12.57
C PHE A 443 19.49 0.08 12.01
N HIS A 444 20.43 0.91 12.46
CA HIS A 444 21.82 0.88 12.01
C HIS A 444 22.53 -0.42 12.37
N ARG A 445 22.17 -1.05 13.51
CA ARG A 445 22.70 -2.36 13.91
C ARG A 445 22.23 -3.47 12.98
N GLU A 446 20.94 -3.50 12.65
CA GLU A 446 20.33 -4.59 11.88
C GLU A 446 20.42 -4.42 10.36
N ASP A 447 20.44 -3.18 9.88
CA ASP A 447 20.65 -2.79 8.47
C ASP A 447 21.35 -1.42 8.36
N PRO A 448 22.69 -1.38 8.32
CA PRO A 448 23.44 -0.14 8.17
C PRO A 448 23.41 0.43 6.74
N THR A 449 22.73 -0.23 5.79
CA THR A 449 22.78 0.15 4.37
C THR A 449 21.73 1.17 3.97
N ARG A 450 20.81 1.52 4.88
CA ARG A 450 19.71 2.44 4.65
C ARG A 450 19.59 3.46 5.78
N PRO A 451 19.29 4.73 5.46
CA PRO A 451 19.12 5.76 6.47
C PRO A 451 17.79 5.64 7.23
N VAL A 452 17.76 6.28 8.39
CA VAL A 452 16.60 6.36 9.29
C VAL A 452 16.01 7.76 9.29
N THR A 453 14.68 7.84 9.26
CA THR A 453 13.89 9.06 9.37
C THR A 453 12.76 8.92 10.41
N VAL A 454 12.04 10.02 10.63
CA VAL A 454 10.80 10.15 11.42
C VAL A 454 9.98 11.24 10.73
N GLY A 455 8.67 11.04 10.60
CA GLY A 455 7.77 12.12 10.16
C GLY A 455 7.52 13.12 11.28
N MET A 456 8.00 14.36 11.13
CA MET A 456 7.96 15.36 12.20
C MET A 456 6.97 16.51 11.91
N ASP A 457 5.87 16.60 12.67
CA ASP A 457 4.87 17.67 12.59
C ASP A 457 5.19 18.88 13.49
N ARG A 458 5.88 18.64 14.61
CA ARG A 458 6.30 19.65 15.59
C ARG A 458 7.63 20.31 15.19
N VAL A 459 7.75 20.71 13.91
CA VAL A 459 9.00 21.16 13.25
C VAL A 459 9.77 22.21 14.07
N ALA A 460 9.09 23.22 14.61
CA ALA A 460 9.75 24.25 15.42
C ALA A 460 10.39 23.69 16.71
N GLN A 461 9.77 22.69 17.34
CA GLN A 461 10.29 22.02 18.53
C GLN A 461 11.40 21.03 18.19
N THR A 462 11.32 20.33 17.06
CA THR A 462 12.36 19.38 16.63
C THR A 462 13.67 20.09 16.27
N MET A 463 13.57 21.30 15.70
CA MET A 463 14.70 22.21 15.49
C MET A 463 15.35 22.64 16.82
N LYS A 464 14.57 22.95 17.86
CA LYS A 464 15.07 23.45 19.15
C LYS A 464 15.67 22.36 20.04
N SER A 465 15.15 21.14 19.97
CA SER A 465 15.53 20.04 20.86
C SER A 465 16.73 19.22 20.37
N GLY A 466 17.18 19.43 19.13
CA GLY A 466 18.18 18.59 18.47
C GLY A 466 17.63 17.27 17.93
N PHE A 467 16.31 17.04 18.04
CA PHE A 467 15.65 15.83 17.56
C PHE A 467 15.80 15.66 16.05
N GLY A 468 15.52 16.71 15.26
CA GLY A 468 15.65 16.63 13.81
C GLY A 468 17.10 16.52 13.34
N ALA A 469 18.04 17.10 14.09
CA ALA A 469 19.47 17.03 13.77
C ALA A 469 20.10 15.65 13.99
N LEU A 470 19.43 14.78 14.77
CA LEU A 470 19.90 13.42 15.05
C LEU A 470 19.66 12.45 13.87
N LEU A 471 18.55 12.61 13.14
CA LEU A 471 18.12 11.64 12.13
C LEU A 471 18.96 11.73 10.86
N ASP A 472 19.10 10.62 10.12
CA ASP A 472 19.88 10.62 8.88
C ASP A 472 19.19 11.44 7.78
N VAL A 473 17.85 11.42 7.76
CA VAL A 473 17.00 12.20 6.86
C VAL A 473 15.97 12.98 7.68
N PRO A 474 16.00 14.32 7.71
CA PRO A 474 14.99 15.12 8.39
C PRO A 474 13.68 15.12 7.58
N GLY A 475 12.74 14.28 8.00
CA GLY A 475 11.38 14.20 7.46
C GLY A 475 10.43 15.17 8.16
N LEU A 476 9.87 16.12 7.42
CA LEU A 476 8.92 17.10 7.95
C LEU A 476 7.51 16.82 7.43
N ASN A 477 6.59 16.67 8.36
CA ASN A 477 5.16 16.63 8.05
C ASN A 477 4.66 18.08 7.92
N TYR A 478 4.07 18.36 6.77
CA TYR A 478 3.41 19.61 6.43
C TYR A 478 4.37 20.80 6.54
N ARG A 479 3.89 21.93 7.10
CA ARG A 479 4.71 23.07 7.52
C ARG A 479 5.75 23.51 6.47
N VAL A 480 5.38 23.48 5.19
CA VAL A 480 6.27 23.82 4.06
C VAL A 480 6.92 25.21 4.23
N HIS A 481 6.22 26.14 4.88
CA HIS A 481 6.72 27.47 5.24
C HIS A 481 7.91 27.49 6.22
N LEU A 482 8.22 26.38 6.91
CA LEU A 482 9.36 26.24 7.81
C LEU A 482 10.56 25.52 7.17
N TYR A 483 10.47 25.09 5.92
CA TYR A 483 11.53 24.29 5.28
C TYR A 483 12.85 25.03 5.18
N GLU A 484 12.83 26.32 4.86
CA GLU A 484 14.06 27.12 4.77
C GLU A 484 14.75 27.27 6.13
N GLU A 485 13.98 27.58 7.19
CA GLU A 485 14.53 27.65 8.56
C GLU A 485 15.06 26.29 9.02
N ALA A 486 14.35 25.21 8.70
CA ALA A 486 14.77 23.84 9.01
C ALA A 486 16.05 23.46 8.27
N PHE A 487 16.16 23.79 6.99
CA PHE A 487 17.35 23.56 6.18
C PHE A 487 18.58 24.28 6.76
N GLU A 488 18.43 25.50 7.26
CA GLU A 488 19.54 26.24 7.89
C GLU A 488 19.96 25.63 9.24
N LYS A 489 19.03 25.04 10.00
CA LYS A 489 19.31 24.50 11.35
C LYS A 489 19.75 23.05 11.37
N PHE A 490 19.29 22.24 10.41
CA PHE A 490 19.59 20.83 10.35
C PHE A 490 20.90 20.59 9.57
N PRO A 491 21.85 19.80 10.12
CA PRO A 491 23.19 19.65 9.53
C PRO A 491 23.23 18.83 8.24
N GLN A 492 22.14 18.15 7.86
CA GLN A 492 22.09 17.21 6.73
C GLN A 492 22.18 17.93 5.38
N GLY A 493 21.84 19.22 5.30
CA GLY A 493 21.89 19.99 4.06
C GLY A 493 20.85 19.55 3.02
N PHE A 494 19.73 18.98 3.46
CA PHE A 494 18.55 18.68 2.66
C PHE A 494 17.34 18.41 3.58
N ILE A 495 16.12 18.45 3.02
CA ILE A 495 14.84 18.22 3.72
C ILE A 495 13.95 17.28 2.91
N LEU A 496 13.25 16.36 3.58
CA LEU A 496 12.19 15.53 3.01
C LEU A 496 10.83 16.02 3.50
N GLY A 497 9.87 16.20 2.60
CA GLY A 497 8.46 16.27 3.00
C GLY A 497 7.92 14.87 3.27
N SER A 498 7.92 14.41 4.53
CA SER A 498 7.50 13.05 4.88
C SER A 498 5.97 12.88 4.89
N GLU A 499 5.23 13.98 4.95
CA GLU A 499 3.78 14.03 4.79
C GLU A 499 3.40 15.42 4.27
N THR A 500 2.75 15.55 3.11
CA THR A 500 2.48 16.86 2.47
C THR A 500 1.01 17.03 2.07
N ALA A 501 0.65 18.28 1.73
CA ALA A 501 -0.67 18.75 1.31
C ALA A 501 -1.84 18.55 2.31
N SER A 502 -2.29 17.34 2.63
CA SER A 502 -3.55 17.13 3.38
C SER A 502 -4.74 17.94 2.82
N THR A 503 -4.75 18.09 1.49
CA THR A 503 -5.84 18.71 0.73
C THR A 503 -7.02 17.75 0.73
N VAL A 504 -8.24 18.28 0.82
CA VAL A 504 -9.46 17.47 0.90
C VAL A 504 -10.34 17.70 -0.32
N SER A 505 -10.86 16.62 -0.91
CA SER A 505 -11.86 16.71 -1.98
C SER A 505 -12.71 15.45 -2.08
N SER A 506 -13.94 15.60 -2.57
CA SER A 506 -14.84 14.50 -2.89
C SER A 506 -14.98 14.37 -4.41
N ARG A 507 -14.91 13.14 -4.94
CA ARG A 507 -14.93 12.90 -6.39
C ARG A 507 -16.17 13.53 -7.05
N GLY A 508 -15.95 14.44 -7.99
CA GLY A 508 -17.00 15.04 -8.82
C GLY A 508 -17.97 15.97 -8.08
N VAL A 509 -17.61 16.40 -6.87
CA VAL A 509 -18.40 17.38 -6.08
C VAL A 509 -17.74 18.75 -6.23
N TYR A 510 -18.50 19.78 -6.56
CA TYR A 510 -17.95 21.14 -6.68
C TYR A 510 -18.81 22.15 -5.93
N LYS A 511 -18.14 23.07 -5.22
CA LYS A 511 -18.76 24.05 -4.33
C LYS A 511 -18.52 25.47 -4.83
N PHE A 512 -19.49 26.36 -4.61
CA PHE A 512 -19.43 27.76 -5.01
C PHE A 512 -19.74 28.68 -3.81
N PRO A 513 -19.12 29.86 -3.70
CA PRO A 513 -18.05 30.38 -4.56
C PRO A 513 -16.76 29.55 -4.44
N VAL A 514 -15.94 29.56 -5.51
CA VAL A 514 -14.65 28.85 -5.55
C VAL A 514 -13.59 29.73 -4.90
N GLU A 515 -13.09 29.30 -3.76
CA GLU A 515 -12.12 30.06 -2.96
C GLU A 515 -11.17 29.11 -2.23
N LYS A 516 -9.95 29.61 -1.93
CA LYS A 516 -9.01 28.91 -1.05
C LYS A 516 -9.51 29.03 0.38
N ALA A 517 -9.71 27.89 1.05
CA ALA A 517 -10.22 27.87 2.41
C ALA A 517 -9.63 26.70 3.21
N SER A 518 -9.43 26.93 4.50
CA SER A 518 -8.97 25.88 5.42
C SER A 518 -10.13 25.35 6.25
N MET A 519 -10.19 24.03 6.47
CA MET A 519 -11.22 23.35 7.28
C MET A 519 -12.65 23.67 6.86
N LYS A 520 -12.88 23.96 5.58
CA LYS A 520 -14.21 24.33 5.09
C LYS A 520 -15.13 23.11 5.10
N GLN A 521 -16.30 23.27 5.71
CA GLN A 521 -17.35 22.26 5.83
C GLN A 521 -18.62 22.71 5.10
N TYR A 522 -19.44 21.74 4.67
CA TYR A 522 -20.71 21.92 3.99
C TYR A 522 -21.76 20.95 4.55
N ASP A 523 -23.04 21.30 4.40
CA ASP A 523 -24.17 20.55 4.98
C ASP A 523 -24.36 19.14 4.43
N ASP A 524 -23.82 18.84 3.24
CA ASP A 524 -23.84 17.51 2.64
C ASP A 524 -22.62 16.64 3.03
N PHE A 525 -21.75 17.18 3.88
CA PHE A 525 -20.52 16.55 4.36
C PHE A 525 -19.56 16.11 3.25
N GLN A 526 -19.53 16.83 2.13
CA GLN A 526 -18.59 16.59 1.04
C GLN A 526 -17.60 17.75 0.90
N CYS A 527 -16.44 17.50 0.29
CA CYS A 527 -15.41 18.52 0.01
C CYS A 527 -15.38 18.89 -1.48
N SER A 528 -14.99 20.12 -1.78
CA SER A 528 -14.93 20.61 -3.16
C SER A 528 -13.74 20.02 -3.94
N SER A 529 -14.01 19.49 -5.13
CA SER A 529 -13.02 18.92 -6.07
C SER A 529 -12.29 19.97 -6.92
N TYR A 530 -12.44 21.27 -6.60
CA TYR A 530 -11.51 22.30 -7.09
C TYR A 530 -10.14 22.22 -6.42
N ASP A 531 -9.97 21.39 -5.38
CA ASP A 531 -8.71 21.18 -4.65
C ASP A 531 -8.09 22.50 -4.16
N LEU A 532 -8.95 23.35 -3.59
CA LEU A 532 -8.58 24.61 -2.91
C LEU A 532 -8.93 24.57 -1.41
N GLU A 533 -9.37 23.42 -0.91
CA GLU A 533 -9.73 23.16 0.48
C GLU A 533 -8.72 22.23 1.13
N TYR A 534 -8.25 22.58 2.32
CA TYR A 534 -7.17 21.85 3.00
C TYR A 534 -7.29 21.93 4.51
N CYS A 535 -6.60 21.04 5.22
CA CYS A 535 -6.61 21.02 6.67
C CYS A 535 -5.80 22.18 7.28
N SER A 536 -6.17 22.63 8.49
CA SER A 536 -5.56 23.80 9.15
C SER A 536 -4.07 23.67 9.40
N TRP A 537 -3.56 22.45 9.48
CA TRP A 537 -2.14 22.17 9.67
C TRP A 537 -1.32 22.15 8.37
N SER A 538 -1.96 22.27 7.21
CA SER A 538 -1.32 21.96 5.95
C SER A 538 -1.53 23.04 4.88
N ASN A 539 -1.41 22.67 3.61
CA ASN A 539 -1.36 23.58 2.48
C ASN A 539 -1.94 22.93 1.21
N LEU A 540 -1.91 23.64 0.08
CA LEU A 540 -2.31 23.06 -1.21
C LEU A 540 -1.10 22.37 -1.87
N PRO A 541 -1.30 21.41 -2.79
CA PRO A 541 -0.20 20.73 -3.48
C PRO A 541 0.74 21.71 -4.19
N ASP A 542 0.17 22.81 -4.71
CA ASP A 542 0.91 23.84 -5.45
C ASP A 542 2.05 24.43 -4.60
N ASP A 543 1.84 24.59 -3.28
CA ASP A 543 2.83 25.16 -2.37
C ASP A 543 4.04 24.20 -2.21
N ASP A 544 3.80 22.90 -2.10
CA ASP A 544 4.85 21.86 -2.06
C ASP A 544 5.59 21.73 -3.40
N PHE A 545 4.88 21.91 -4.52
CA PHE A 545 5.47 21.88 -5.85
C PHE A 545 6.46 23.02 -6.05
N VAL A 546 6.10 24.25 -5.63
CA VAL A 546 6.99 25.41 -5.69
C VAL A 546 8.31 25.13 -4.98
N LEU A 547 8.25 24.60 -3.75
CA LEU A 547 9.47 24.32 -2.98
C LEU A 547 10.32 23.23 -3.63
N GLN A 548 9.70 22.18 -4.18
CA GLN A 548 10.45 21.15 -4.89
C GLN A 548 11.09 21.67 -6.18
N ASP A 549 10.41 22.52 -6.94
CA ASP A 549 10.94 23.02 -8.20
C ASP A 549 12.05 24.07 -7.96
N ASP A 550 11.87 24.92 -6.95
CA ASP A 550 12.75 26.07 -6.72
C ASP A 550 13.91 25.76 -5.76
N LYS A 551 13.81 24.72 -4.93
CA LYS A 551 14.82 24.36 -3.93
C LYS A 551 15.37 22.94 -4.18
N PRO A 552 16.59 22.81 -4.76
CA PRO A 552 17.20 21.51 -5.02
C PRO A 552 17.38 20.63 -3.77
N TRP A 553 17.56 21.25 -2.59
CA TRP A 553 17.73 20.57 -1.31
C TRP A 553 16.43 19.99 -0.72
N VAL A 554 15.26 20.24 -1.33
CA VAL A 554 14.03 19.51 -1.00
C VAL A 554 14.03 18.20 -1.79
N ILE A 555 14.25 17.06 -1.14
CA ILE A 555 14.48 15.78 -1.83
C ILE A 555 13.20 15.08 -2.29
N GLY A 556 12.05 15.74 -2.18
CA GLY A 556 10.75 15.24 -2.62
C GLY A 556 9.71 15.30 -1.51
N GLU A 557 8.60 14.63 -1.76
CA GLU A 557 7.43 14.62 -0.88
C GLU A 557 6.78 13.24 -0.79
N PHE A 558 5.99 13.03 0.27
CA PHE A 558 5.01 11.95 0.41
C PHE A 558 3.64 12.54 0.72
N VAL A 559 2.75 12.57 -0.27
CA VAL A 559 1.45 13.25 -0.15
C VAL A 559 0.51 12.48 0.78
N TRP A 560 -0.22 13.18 1.64
CA TRP A 560 -1.37 12.66 2.38
C TRP A 560 -2.68 12.86 1.58
N THR A 561 -3.23 11.85 0.90
CA THR A 561 -2.76 10.46 0.68
C THR A 561 -2.88 10.08 -0.80
N GLY A 562 -2.27 8.95 -1.21
CA GLY A 562 -2.44 8.43 -2.57
C GLY A 562 -3.87 7.94 -2.86
N PHE A 563 -4.50 7.31 -1.86
CA PHE A 563 -5.86 6.79 -1.89
C PHE A 563 -6.59 7.20 -0.62
N ASP A 564 -7.91 7.43 -0.72
CA ASP A 564 -8.74 7.48 0.48
C ASP A 564 -8.68 6.12 1.18
N TYR A 565 -8.94 6.14 2.48
CA TYR A 565 -8.83 5.01 3.38
C TYR A 565 -9.97 5.04 4.39
N LEU A 566 -10.27 3.92 5.02
CA LEU A 566 -11.30 3.83 6.04
C LEU A 566 -10.83 4.51 7.33
N GLY A 567 -11.63 5.43 7.88
CA GLY A 567 -11.22 6.24 9.02
C GLY A 567 -10.93 7.70 8.69
N GLU A 568 -10.59 8.45 9.73
CA GLU A 568 -10.15 9.87 9.71
C GLU A 568 -10.88 10.75 8.68
N PRO A 569 -12.21 10.93 8.82
CA PRO A 569 -13.02 11.63 7.82
C PRO A 569 -12.93 13.15 7.93
N THR A 570 -11.74 13.69 8.21
CA THR A 570 -11.46 15.13 8.27
C THR A 570 -11.83 15.82 6.94
N PRO A 571 -12.50 17.00 6.96
CA PRO A 571 -12.76 17.86 8.12
C PRO A 571 -13.99 17.47 8.92
N TYR A 572 -14.67 16.38 8.60
CA TYR A 572 -15.95 15.94 9.18
C TYR A 572 -15.78 14.84 10.22
N ASP A 573 -14.66 14.82 10.94
CA ASP A 573 -14.38 13.86 12.02
C ASP A 573 -15.29 14.03 13.24
N ASP A 574 -16.10 15.09 13.29
CA ASP A 574 -17.18 15.34 14.24
C ASP A 574 -18.59 15.14 13.64
N LYS A 575 -18.72 14.76 12.37
CA LYS A 575 -20.01 14.60 11.68
C LYS A 575 -20.27 13.15 11.26
N TRP A 576 -21.41 12.63 11.69
CA TRP A 576 -21.96 11.38 11.17
C TRP A 576 -22.84 11.68 9.94
N PRO A 577 -22.81 10.91 8.84
CA PRO A 577 -22.23 9.56 8.70
C PRO A 577 -20.85 9.50 8.02
N SER A 578 -20.03 10.57 8.07
CA SER A 578 -18.69 10.52 7.49
C SER A 578 -17.82 9.46 8.18
N ARG A 579 -17.29 8.52 7.41
CA ARG A 579 -16.60 7.32 7.91
C ARG A 579 -15.31 6.94 7.17
N SER A 580 -14.96 7.65 6.11
CA SER A 580 -13.68 7.47 5.42
C SER A 580 -13.10 8.81 5.03
N SER A 581 -11.84 8.82 4.67
CA SER A 581 -11.10 10.05 4.43
C SER A 581 -11.51 10.77 3.14
N TYR A 582 -11.09 12.04 3.04
CA TYR A 582 -11.22 12.91 1.87
C TYR A 582 -9.85 13.30 1.28
N PHE A 583 -8.76 12.82 1.90
CA PHE A 583 -7.37 13.17 1.61
C PHE A 583 -6.83 12.56 0.32
N GLY A 584 -7.37 11.41 -0.06
CA GLY A 584 -6.93 10.61 -1.19
C GLY A 584 -6.99 11.38 -2.48
N ILE A 585 -5.91 11.28 -3.25
CA ILE A 585 -5.88 11.72 -4.65
C ILE A 585 -6.82 10.85 -5.51
N ASN A 586 -6.95 9.58 -5.13
CA ASN A 586 -7.95 8.64 -5.63
C ASN A 586 -8.97 8.35 -4.52
N ASP A 587 -10.23 8.11 -4.86
CA ASP A 587 -11.25 7.73 -3.88
C ASP A 587 -11.07 6.30 -3.34
N LEU A 588 -11.90 5.91 -2.36
CA LEU A 588 -11.84 4.57 -1.73
C LEU A 588 -12.15 3.42 -2.71
N ALA A 589 -12.79 3.71 -3.85
CA ALA A 589 -13.02 2.74 -4.93
C ALA A 589 -11.84 2.69 -5.92
N GLY A 590 -10.85 3.57 -5.78
CA GLY A 590 -9.76 3.76 -6.71
C GLY A 590 -10.16 4.44 -8.01
N LEU A 591 -11.20 5.27 -7.97
CA LEU A 591 -11.52 6.19 -9.06
C LEU A 591 -10.76 7.51 -8.82
N PRO A 592 -10.09 8.07 -9.84
CA PRO A 592 -9.35 9.31 -9.69
C PRO A 592 -10.28 10.48 -9.36
N LYS A 593 -9.89 11.33 -8.41
CA LYS A 593 -10.47 12.67 -8.21
C LYS A 593 -9.79 13.64 -9.18
N ASP A 594 -10.26 14.89 -9.25
CA ASP A 594 -9.60 15.90 -10.10
C ASP A 594 -8.12 16.11 -9.72
N ARG A 595 -7.80 16.00 -8.43
CA ARG A 595 -6.43 16.06 -7.89
C ARG A 595 -5.47 15.08 -8.53
N PHE A 596 -5.95 13.91 -8.99
CA PHE A 596 -5.13 12.94 -9.71
C PHE A 596 -4.48 13.56 -10.93
N TYR A 597 -5.26 14.33 -11.70
CA TYR A 597 -4.78 14.95 -12.92
C TYR A 597 -3.88 16.17 -12.65
N LEU A 598 -4.05 16.84 -11.50
CA LEU A 598 -3.10 17.88 -11.06
C LEU A 598 -1.71 17.26 -10.85
N TYR A 599 -1.59 16.19 -10.07
CA TYR A 599 -0.33 15.49 -9.88
C TYR A 599 0.19 14.87 -11.18
N ARG A 600 -0.66 14.16 -11.94
CA ARG A 600 -0.28 13.53 -13.21
C ARG A 600 0.31 14.52 -14.20
N SER A 601 -0.26 15.72 -14.29
CA SER A 601 0.24 16.78 -15.18
C SER A 601 1.65 17.27 -14.89
N ARG A 602 2.13 17.06 -13.65
CA ARG A 602 3.48 17.42 -13.20
C ARG A 602 4.40 16.21 -13.16
N TRP A 603 3.90 15.05 -12.72
CA TRP A 603 4.71 13.89 -12.37
C TRP A 603 4.85 12.86 -13.47
N ASN A 604 3.84 12.67 -14.31
CA ASN A 604 3.94 11.79 -15.46
C ASN A 604 4.62 12.54 -16.61
N THR A 605 5.86 12.16 -16.89
CA THR A 605 6.68 12.75 -17.97
C THR A 605 6.72 11.87 -19.22
N LYS A 606 5.93 10.78 -19.25
CA LYS A 606 5.84 9.86 -20.40
C LYS A 606 4.60 10.12 -21.24
N ASP A 607 3.49 10.44 -20.58
CA ASP A 607 2.21 10.69 -21.23
C ASP A 607 1.67 12.08 -20.86
N GLU A 608 1.18 12.80 -21.86
CA GLU A 608 0.58 14.12 -21.66
C GLU A 608 -0.72 14.04 -20.84
N THR A 609 -1.03 15.14 -20.16
CA THR A 609 -2.28 15.30 -19.41
C THR A 609 -3.01 16.53 -19.92
N LEU A 610 -4.27 16.37 -20.26
CA LEU A 610 -5.24 17.46 -20.42
C LEU A 610 -6.51 17.08 -19.67
N HIS A 611 -6.87 17.78 -18.61
CA HIS A 611 -8.05 17.45 -17.79
C HIS A 611 -8.85 18.72 -17.49
N ILE A 612 -10.16 18.66 -17.74
CA ILE A 612 -11.08 19.79 -17.56
C ILE A 612 -11.97 19.50 -16.36
N LEU A 613 -12.14 20.48 -15.47
CA LEU A 613 -13.13 20.45 -14.41
C LEU A 613 -13.86 21.80 -14.30
N PRO A 614 -15.12 21.84 -13.82
CA PRO A 614 -15.93 20.71 -13.34
C PRO A 614 -16.70 19.99 -14.47
N HIS A 615 -17.61 19.08 -14.11
CA HIS A 615 -18.65 18.60 -15.02
C HIS A 615 -19.55 19.74 -15.53
N TRP A 616 -20.30 19.54 -16.62
CA TRP A 616 -21.14 20.58 -17.23
C TRP A 616 -22.66 20.36 -17.05
N ASN A 617 -23.08 19.87 -15.88
CA ASN A 617 -24.47 19.58 -15.50
C ASN A 617 -24.90 20.42 -14.28
N TRP A 618 -25.40 21.64 -14.52
CA TRP A 618 -25.73 22.61 -13.47
C TRP A 618 -27.16 23.15 -13.59
N GLU A 619 -28.15 22.25 -13.69
CA GLU A 619 -29.58 22.61 -13.77
C GLU A 619 -29.95 23.59 -12.64
N GLY A 620 -30.53 24.74 -13.00
CA GLY A 620 -30.91 25.80 -12.07
C GLY A 620 -29.83 26.84 -11.77
N ARG A 621 -28.64 26.74 -12.39
CA ARG A 621 -27.54 27.72 -12.29
C ARG A 621 -27.28 28.43 -13.63
N GLU A 622 -28.21 28.43 -14.56
CA GLU A 622 -28.05 29.09 -15.86
C GLU A 622 -27.71 30.58 -15.68
N GLY A 623 -26.61 31.04 -16.30
CA GLY A 623 -26.09 32.40 -16.16
C GLY A 623 -25.26 32.67 -14.89
N GLU A 624 -25.19 31.71 -13.96
CA GLU A 624 -24.37 31.83 -12.76
C GLU A 624 -22.89 31.53 -13.04
N THR A 625 -22.02 32.13 -12.23
CA THR A 625 -20.58 31.90 -12.37
C THR A 625 -20.24 30.46 -11.97
N THR A 626 -19.53 29.78 -12.86
CA THR A 626 -19.06 28.39 -12.73
C THR A 626 -17.61 28.33 -13.24
N PRO A 627 -16.61 28.56 -12.37
CA PRO A 627 -15.21 28.56 -12.78
C PRO A 627 -14.81 27.25 -13.47
N VAL A 628 -14.00 27.34 -14.51
CA VAL A 628 -13.46 26.16 -15.22
C VAL A 628 -11.96 26.13 -15.01
N PHE A 629 -11.45 25.02 -14.48
CA PHE A 629 -10.02 24.77 -14.33
C PHE A 629 -9.57 23.70 -15.32
N VAL A 630 -8.33 23.82 -15.76
CA VAL A 630 -7.66 22.82 -16.57
C VAL A 630 -6.34 22.44 -15.90
N TYR A 631 -6.19 21.15 -15.60
CA TYR A 631 -4.92 20.56 -15.18
C TYR A 631 -4.28 19.92 -16.39
N THR A 632 -3.08 20.36 -16.74
CA THR A 632 -2.45 19.95 -17.98
C THR A 632 -0.94 20.01 -17.92
N SER A 633 -0.25 19.13 -18.65
CA SER A 633 1.20 19.20 -18.84
C SER A 633 1.60 20.34 -19.79
N TYR A 634 0.71 20.75 -20.69
CA TYR A 634 0.91 21.90 -21.58
C TYR A 634 1.05 23.24 -20.81
N ASN A 635 1.66 24.23 -21.46
CA ASN A 635 1.89 25.55 -20.87
C ASN A 635 0.67 26.49 -21.00
N SER A 636 -0.19 26.26 -21.98
CA SER A 636 -1.35 27.10 -22.23
C SER A 636 -2.49 26.35 -22.91
N ALA A 637 -3.71 26.87 -22.75
CA ALA A 637 -4.89 26.34 -23.41
C ALA A 637 -5.94 27.45 -23.59
N GLU A 638 -6.85 27.24 -24.55
CA GLU A 638 -8.02 28.08 -24.79
C GLU A 638 -9.29 27.32 -24.43
N LEU A 639 -10.18 27.98 -23.70
CA LEU A 639 -11.49 27.45 -23.33
C LEU A 639 -12.57 28.02 -24.25
N PHE A 640 -13.51 27.17 -24.67
CA PHE A 640 -14.69 27.55 -25.42
C PHE A 640 -15.96 27.07 -24.71
N VAL A 641 -16.97 27.93 -24.62
CA VAL A 641 -18.33 27.57 -24.18
C VAL A 641 -19.25 27.73 -25.37
N ASN A 642 -19.88 26.65 -25.81
CA ASN A 642 -20.76 26.64 -26.98
C ASN A 642 -20.14 27.29 -28.23
N GLY A 643 -18.83 27.04 -28.45
CA GLY A 643 -18.05 27.57 -29.57
C GLY A 643 -17.54 29.01 -29.39
N LYS A 644 -17.91 29.70 -28.31
CA LYS A 644 -17.39 31.04 -27.98
C LYS A 644 -16.15 30.94 -27.11
N SER A 645 -15.05 31.56 -27.54
CA SER A 645 -13.80 31.63 -26.77
C SER A 645 -13.99 32.42 -25.46
N MET A 646 -13.43 31.87 -24.38
CA MET A 646 -13.27 32.49 -23.06
C MET A 646 -11.84 33.01 -22.84
N GLY A 647 -11.03 33.06 -23.91
CA GLY A 647 -9.65 33.50 -23.89
C GLY A 647 -8.65 32.40 -23.56
N ILE A 648 -7.38 32.65 -23.90
CA ILE A 648 -6.25 31.77 -23.61
C ILE A 648 -5.76 32.02 -22.18
N GLN A 649 -5.51 30.96 -21.43
CA GLN A 649 -4.77 31.01 -20.16
C GLN A 649 -3.39 30.39 -20.33
N LYS A 650 -2.40 30.96 -19.63
CA LYS A 650 -1.02 30.47 -19.61
C LYS A 650 -0.56 30.29 -18.17
N LYS A 651 0.14 29.19 -17.90
CA LYS A 651 0.82 28.99 -16.61
C LYS A 651 1.83 30.12 -16.38
N ASN A 652 1.88 30.63 -15.16
CA ASN A 652 2.76 31.72 -14.76
C ASN A 652 3.08 31.67 -13.26
N ASN A 653 4.09 32.43 -12.82
CA ASN A 653 4.54 32.40 -11.42
C ASN A 653 3.91 33.50 -10.55
N GLU A 654 2.77 34.07 -10.92
CA GLU A 654 2.10 35.11 -10.10
C GLU A 654 1.59 34.56 -8.77
N THR A 655 1.11 33.31 -8.76
CA THR A 655 0.68 32.57 -7.57
C THR A 655 1.09 31.11 -7.70
N PRO A 656 1.18 30.34 -6.59
CA PRO A 656 1.38 28.90 -6.69
C PRO A 656 0.33 28.21 -7.57
N GLN A 657 -0.94 28.62 -7.47
CA GLN A 657 -2.03 28.01 -8.26
C GLN A 657 -1.89 28.30 -9.76
N SER A 658 -1.59 29.54 -10.16
CA SER A 658 -1.43 29.90 -11.59
C SER A 658 -0.18 29.28 -12.23
N ARG A 659 0.76 28.76 -11.43
CA ARG A 659 1.94 28.04 -11.91
C ARG A 659 1.62 26.64 -12.42
N TYR A 660 0.61 25.99 -11.84
CA TYR A 660 0.28 24.59 -12.15
C TYR A 660 -1.13 24.39 -12.69
N ARG A 661 -2.00 25.41 -12.66
CA ARG A 661 -3.40 25.34 -13.06
C ARG A 661 -3.72 26.45 -14.07
N LEU A 662 -4.49 26.12 -15.11
CA LEU A 662 -5.11 27.12 -15.98
C LEU A 662 -6.55 27.37 -15.48
N MET A 663 -6.88 28.61 -15.16
CA MET A 663 -8.13 28.93 -14.45
C MET A 663 -8.92 30.03 -15.15
N TRP A 664 -10.18 29.74 -15.49
CA TRP A 664 -11.16 30.73 -15.95
C TRP A 664 -12.21 30.95 -14.87
N MET A 665 -12.00 31.98 -14.02
CA MET A 665 -12.88 32.25 -12.87
C MET A 665 -14.23 32.87 -13.24
N GLY A 666 -14.35 33.50 -14.41
CA GLY A 666 -15.51 34.28 -14.82
C GLY A 666 -16.52 33.57 -15.72
N VAL A 667 -16.35 32.26 -15.96
CA VAL A 667 -17.21 31.52 -16.90
C VAL A 667 -18.64 31.45 -16.37
N LYS A 668 -19.62 31.72 -17.22
CA LYS A 668 -21.04 31.60 -16.91
C LYS A 668 -21.57 30.26 -17.42
N TYR A 669 -22.36 29.57 -16.61
CA TYR A 669 -22.94 28.30 -17.02
C TYR A 669 -24.04 28.51 -18.07
N GLU A 670 -23.85 27.87 -19.22
CA GLU A 670 -24.85 27.68 -20.26
C GLU A 670 -24.86 26.20 -20.65
N PRO A 671 -26.01 25.50 -20.60
CA PRO A 671 -26.10 24.11 -21.04
C PRO A 671 -25.56 23.95 -22.46
N GLY A 672 -24.83 22.86 -22.72
CA GLY A 672 -24.23 22.60 -24.02
C GLY A 672 -22.86 21.95 -23.90
N THR A 673 -21.85 22.54 -24.51
CA THR A 673 -20.49 21.97 -24.61
C THR A 673 -19.45 22.96 -24.11
N ILE A 674 -18.54 22.45 -23.27
CA ILE A 674 -17.25 23.10 -23.02
C ILE A 674 -16.16 22.34 -23.75
N LYS A 675 -15.30 23.07 -24.44
CA LYS A 675 -14.15 22.54 -25.17
C LYS A 675 -12.89 23.25 -24.71
N VAL A 676 -11.82 22.50 -24.50
CA VAL A 676 -10.49 23.06 -24.26
C VAL A 676 -9.56 22.59 -25.37
N VAL A 677 -8.77 23.51 -25.89
CA VAL A 677 -7.69 23.25 -26.84
C VAL A 677 -6.37 23.65 -26.19
N ALA A 678 -5.49 22.69 -25.94
CA ALA A 678 -4.16 22.93 -25.40
C ALA A 678 -3.16 23.23 -26.53
N PHE A 679 -2.15 24.03 -26.23
CA PHE A 679 -1.12 24.43 -27.20
C PHE A 679 0.25 23.87 -26.82
N ASP A 680 1.00 23.43 -27.82
CA ASP A 680 2.42 23.07 -27.70
C ASP A 680 3.30 24.30 -27.41
N ASN A 681 4.62 24.08 -27.31
CA ASN A 681 5.57 25.16 -27.01
C ASN A 681 5.73 26.15 -28.17
N GLU A 682 5.37 25.74 -29.39
CA GLU A 682 5.37 26.53 -30.60
C GLU A 682 4.06 27.35 -30.77
N GLY A 683 3.04 27.06 -29.95
CA GLY A 683 1.74 27.72 -29.96
C GLY A 683 0.71 27.08 -30.92
N ASN A 684 0.96 25.88 -31.43
CA ASN A 684 0.00 25.14 -32.24
C ASN A 684 -0.95 24.30 -31.37
N PRO A 685 -2.20 24.09 -31.80
CA PRO A 685 -3.11 23.14 -31.14
C PRO A 685 -2.50 21.73 -31.07
N ALA A 686 -2.38 21.19 -29.86
CA ALA A 686 -1.74 19.90 -29.59
C ALA A 686 -2.75 18.82 -29.17
N GLU A 687 -3.69 19.15 -28.29
CA GLU A 687 -4.72 18.24 -27.80
C GLU A 687 -6.02 19.02 -27.54
N GLU A 688 -7.16 18.36 -27.70
CA GLU A 688 -8.45 18.93 -27.33
C GLU A 688 -9.29 17.95 -26.49
N LYS A 689 -10.12 18.51 -25.60
CA LYS A 689 -11.12 17.74 -24.83
C LYS A 689 -12.43 18.49 -24.74
N GLU A 690 -13.51 17.72 -24.66
CA GLU A 690 -14.87 18.24 -24.54
C GLU A 690 -15.63 17.60 -23.39
N ILE A 691 -16.46 18.40 -22.72
CA ILE A 691 -17.47 17.95 -21.75
C ILE A 691 -18.81 18.51 -22.21
N HIS A 692 -19.85 17.66 -22.15
CA HIS A 692 -21.20 18.03 -22.56
C HIS A 692 -22.18 17.93 -21.40
N THR A 693 -23.20 18.80 -21.40
CA THR A 693 -24.34 18.66 -20.48
C THR A 693 -25.10 17.38 -20.79
N ALA A 694 -25.08 16.44 -19.84
CA ALA A 694 -25.82 15.18 -19.97
C ALA A 694 -27.34 15.36 -19.82
N GLY A 695 -28.11 14.56 -20.55
CA GLY A 695 -29.54 14.38 -20.32
C GLY A 695 -29.83 13.44 -19.14
N LYS A 696 -31.08 12.95 -19.07
CA LYS A 696 -31.51 12.04 -18.00
C LYS A 696 -30.77 10.69 -18.07
N PRO A 697 -30.39 10.10 -16.92
CA PRO A 697 -29.84 8.75 -16.83
C PRO A 697 -30.64 7.71 -17.63
N TYR A 698 -29.95 6.91 -18.44
CA TYR A 698 -30.61 5.98 -19.37
C TYR A 698 -29.99 4.59 -19.44
N LYS A 699 -28.66 4.48 -19.48
CA LYS A 699 -27.97 3.20 -19.72
C LYS A 699 -26.80 3.03 -18.77
N ILE A 700 -26.66 1.82 -18.22
CA ILE A 700 -25.49 1.40 -17.43
C ILE A 700 -24.36 0.99 -18.39
N VAL A 701 -23.16 1.44 -18.11
CA VAL A 701 -21.92 1.08 -18.83
C VAL A 701 -21.00 0.34 -17.87
N LEU A 702 -20.43 -0.78 -18.34
CA LEU A 702 -19.50 -1.62 -17.58
C LEU A 702 -18.15 -1.63 -18.29
N GLU A 703 -17.12 -1.17 -17.59
CA GLU A 703 -15.75 -1.04 -18.11
C GLU A 703 -14.81 -1.88 -17.22
N PRO A 704 -14.48 -3.12 -17.61
CA PRO A 704 -13.55 -3.93 -16.86
C PRO A 704 -12.12 -3.40 -17.04
N GLU A 705 -11.40 -3.22 -15.94
CA GLU A 705 -9.99 -2.81 -15.95
C GLU A 705 -9.07 -3.91 -16.49
N GLN A 706 -9.48 -5.18 -16.36
CA GLN A 706 -8.85 -6.36 -16.93
C GLN A 706 -9.93 -7.24 -17.57
N GLN A 707 -9.73 -7.67 -18.82
CA GLN A 707 -10.63 -8.64 -19.47
C GLN A 707 -10.28 -10.10 -19.15
N GLN A 708 -9.02 -10.36 -18.77
CA GLN A 708 -8.52 -11.69 -18.43
C GLN A 708 -7.89 -11.67 -17.04
N ILE A 709 -8.22 -12.68 -16.23
CA ILE A 709 -7.75 -12.86 -14.85
C ILE A 709 -7.42 -14.34 -14.60
N LYS A 710 -6.69 -14.65 -13.54
CA LYS A 710 -6.22 -16.00 -13.19
C LYS A 710 -7.27 -16.77 -12.38
N ALA A 711 -7.55 -18.00 -12.79
CA ALA A 711 -8.45 -18.93 -12.10
C ALA A 711 -7.77 -19.57 -10.87
N ASN A 712 -7.37 -18.77 -9.89
CA ASN A 712 -6.70 -19.22 -8.67
C ASN A 712 -7.58 -19.11 -7.41
N GLY A 713 -8.82 -18.65 -7.55
CA GLY A 713 -9.72 -18.43 -6.41
C GLY A 713 -9.44 -17.16 -5.61
N GLU A 714 -8.56 -16.27 -6.07
CA GLU A 714 -8.13 -15.05 -5.36
C GLU A 714 -8.08 -13.81 -6.25
N ASP A 715 -7.83 -14.00 -7.54
CA ASP A 715 -7.67 -12.91 -8.49
C ASP A 715 -8.98 -12.13 -8.63
N LEU A 716 -8.84 -10.82 -8.80
CA LEU A 716 -9.94 -9.87 -8.81
C LEU A 716 -9.96 -9.12 -10.13
N ALA A 717 -11.12 -9.12 -10.79
CA ALA A 717 -11.43 -8.12 -11.79
C ALA A 717 -12.15 -6.93 -11.13
N PHE A 718 -11.75 -5.74 -11.54
CA PHE A 718 -12.36 -4.48 -11.14
C PHE A 718 -13.15 -3.94 -12.32
N VAL A 719 -14.47 -3.81 -12.16
CA VAL A 719 -15.36 -3.33 -13.23
C VAL A 719 -15.92 -1.99 -12.81
N ARG A 720 -15.49 -0.92 -13.49
CA ARG A 720 -16.08 0.40 -13.32
C ARG A 720 -17.49 0.37 -13.89
N VAL A 721 -18.43 0.84 -13.09
CA VAL A 721 -19.84 0.96 -13.44
C VAL A 721 -20.18 2.43 -13.47
N SER A 722 -20.71 2.89 -14.60
CA SER A 722 -21.16 4.27 -14.78
C SER A 722 -22.52 4.32 -15.45
N VAL A 723 -23.14 5.50 -15.45
CA VAL A 723 -24.41 5.73 -16.14
C VAL A 723 -24.27 6.87 -17.15
N VAL A 724 -24.82 6.63 -18.33
CA VAL A 724 -24.90 7.60 -19.42
C VAL A 724 -26.35 7.89 -19.80
N ASP A 725 -26.56 9.03 -20.45
CA ASP A 725 -27.86 9.41 -21.01
C ASP A 725 -28.18 8.67 -22.32
N LYS A 726 -29.26 9.05 -23.00
CA LYS A 726 -29.66 8.46 -24.28
C LYS A 726 -28.66 8.68 -25.42
N LYS A 727 -27.81 9.71 -25.33
CA LYS A 727 -26.77 10.06 -26.30
C LYS A 727 -25.41 9.48 -25.94
N GLY A 728 -25.29 8.80 -24.81
CA GLY A 728 -24.02 8.26 -24.32
C GLY A 728 -23.18 9.25 -23.52
N ILE A 729 -23.73 10.42 -23.15
CA ILE A 729 -23.04 11.42 -22.34
C ILE A 729 -23.04 10.97 -20.87
N PRO A 730 -21.89 10.96 -20.16
CA PRO A 730 -21.81 10.59 -18.75
C PRO A 730 -22.70 11.44 -17.85
N CYS A 731 -23.53 10.80 -17.03
CA CYS A 731 -24.37 11.47 -16.05
C CYS A 731 -23.61 11.64 -14.72
N SER A 732 -22.71 12.63 -14.65
CA SER A 732 -21.80 12.84 -13.51
C SER A 732 -22.47 13.14 -12.16
N THR A 733 -23.78 13.41 -12.14
CA THR A 733 -24.57 13.64 -10.92
C THR A 733 -25.49 12.47 -10.54
N ALA A 734 -25.43 11.35 -11.27
CA ALA A 734 -26.32 10.22 -11.05
C ALA A 734 -26.01 9.49 -9.72
N THR A 735 -27.07 9.16 -8.98
CA THR A 735 -27.02 8.50 -7.64
C THR A 735 -27.89 7.23 -7.56
N ASN A 736 -28.20 6.64 -8.72
CA ASN A 736 -29.10 5.48 -8.81
C ASN A 736 -28.60 4.30 -7.96
N GLN A 737 -29.51 3.61 -7.26
CA GLN A 737 -29.24 2.30 -6.66
C GLN A 737 -29.07 1.26 -7.77
N LEU A 738 -27.96 0.52 -7.74
CA LEU A 738 -27.67 -0.57 -8.66
C LEU A 738 -27.60 -1.91 -7.95
N GLU A 739 -28.01 -2.97 -8.64
CA GLU A 739 -27.93 -4.37 -8.20
C GLU A 739 -26.95 -5.15 -9.08
N PHE A 740 -26.17 -6.03 -8.47
CA PHE A 740 -25.11 -6.80 -9.13
C PHE A 740 -25.41 -8.29 -9.11
N LYS A 741 -25.18 -8.96 -10.23
CA LYS A 741 -25.22 -10.43 -10.32
C LYS A 741 -24.02 -10.94 -11.10
N VAL A 742 -23.25 -11.83 -10.47
CA VAL A 742 -22.17 -12.58 -11.11
C VAL A 742 -22.61 -14.03 -11.30
N SER A 743 -22.29 -14.61 -12.46
CA SER A 743 -22.53 -16.02 -12.79
C SER A 743 -21.39 -16.58 -13.63
N GLY A 744 -21.27 -17.91 -13.72
CA GLY A 744 -20.14 -18.57 -14.38
C GLY A 744 -19.02 -18.85 -13.38
N ASN A 745 -17.76 -18.81 -13.83
CA ASN A 745 -16.60 -19.27 -13.05
C ASN A 745 -16.00 -18.18 -12.14
N GLY A 746 -16.87 -17.34 -11.57
CA GLY A 746 -16.53 -16.26 -10.65
C GLY A 746 -17.68 -15.91 -9.73
N THR A 747 -17.38 -15.13 -8.70
CA THR A 747 -18.33 -14.70 -7.67
C THR A 747 -18.28 -13.19 -7.47
N TYR A 748 -19.41 -12.62 -7.02
CA TYR A 748 -19.43 -11.25 -6.54
C TYR A 748 -18.61 -11.16 -5.25
N ARG A 749 -17.69 -10.21 -5.17
CA ARG A 749 -16.84 -10.03 -3.99
C ARG A 749 -17.20 -8.80 -3.18
N ALA A 750 -17.31 -7.65 -3.83
CA ALA A 750 -17.69 -6.40 -3.20
C ALA A 750 -18.04 -5.31 -4.24
N ALA A 751 -18.54 -4.17 -3.78
CA ALA A 751 -18.65 -2.94 -4.56
C ALA A 751 -18.23 -1.75 -3.69
N CYS A 752 -17.72 -0.68 -4.30
CA CYS A 752 -17.38 0.58 -3.62
C CYS A 752 -17.69 1.76 -4.54
N ASN A 753 -18.29 2.81 -4.00
CA ASN A 753 -18.61 4.03 -4.75
C ASN A 753 -17.70 5.22 -4.40
N GLY A 754 -16.89 5.12 -3.34
CA GLY A 754 -16.01 6.20 -2.89
C GLY A 754 -16.69 7.33 -2.13
N ASP A 755 -17.98 7.20 -1.79
CA ASP A 755 -18.69 8.16 -0.94
C ASP A 755 -18.35 7.92 0.54
N ALA A 756 -17.63 8.88 1.13
CA ALA A 756 -17.22 8.82 2.51
C ALA A 756 -18.37 8.87 3.53
N THR A 757 -19.59 9.19 3.10
CA THR A 757 -20.81 9.25 3.93
C THR A 757 -21.72 8.03 3.75
N SER A 758 -21.43 7.16 2.77
CA SER A 758 -22.29 6.02 2.45
C SER A 758 -22.15 4.90 3.47
N LEU A 759 -23.25 4.49 4.11
CA LEU A 759 -23.30 3.37 5.04
C LEU A 759 -23.66 2.04 4.36
N GLU A 760 -23.64 1.97 3.02
CA GLU A 760 -23.90 0.72 2.30
C GLU A 760 -22.76 -0.28 2.45
N LEU A 761 -23.10 -1.54 2.74
CA LEU A 761 -22.11 -2.59 3.03
C LEU A 761 -21.47 -3.10 1.74
N PHE A 762 -20.14 -3.09 1.72
CA PHE A 762 -19.36 -3.43 0.53
C PHE A 762 -19.65 -4.83 -0.03
N HIS A 763 -19.91 -5.81 0.85
CA HIS A 763 -20.11 -7.21 0.47
C HIS A 763 -21.55 -7.56 0.05
N LEU A 764 -22.49 -6.62 0.14
CA LEU A 764 -23.85 -6.82 -0.36
C LEU A 764 -23.90 -6.50 -1.86
N PRO A 765 -24.65 -7.25 -2.69
CA PRO A 765 -24.66 -7.11 -4.15
C PRO A 765 -25.52 -5.93 -4.63
N THR A 766 -25.43 -4.79 -3.95
CA THR A 766 -26.16 -3.56 -4.26
C THR A 766 -25.41 -2.35 -3.73
N MET A 767 -25.38 -1.27 -4.49
CA MET A 767 -24.80 0.00 -4.06
C MET A 767 -25.31 1.17 -4.91
N LYS A 768 -25.44 2.36 -4.32
CA LYS A 768 -25.70 3.61 -5.05
C LYS A 768 -24.46 4.10 -5.77
N LEU A 769 -24.69 4.67 -6.95
CA LEU A 769 -23.69 5.51 -7.60
C LEU A 769 -23.37 6.72 -6.73
N PHE A 770 -22.10 7.12 -6.75
CA PHE A 770 -21.65 8.41 -6.23
C PHE A 770 -21.00 9.17 -7.39
N SER A 771 -21.47 10.39 -7.64
CA SER A 771 -21.06 11.20 -8.79
C SER A 771 -21.03 10.40 -10.10
N GLY A 772 -22.11 9.65 -10.35
CA GLY A 772 -22.33 8.87 -11.56
C GLY A 772 -21.61 7.53 -11.66
N GLN A 773 -20.80 7.13 -10.67
CA GLN A 773 -19.90 5.97 -10.80
C GLN A 773 -19.75 5.15 -9.50
N LEU A 774 -19.37 3.87 -9.66
CA LEU A 774 -18.87 2.96 -8.63
C LEU A 774 -17.99 1.87 -9.26
N VAL A 775 -17.35 1.03 -8.46
CA VAL A 775 -16.56 -0.13 -8.92
C VAL A 775 -17.11 -1.42 -8.30
N VAL A 776 -17.29 -2.45 -9.12
CA VAL A 776 -17.67 -3.81 -8.72
C VAL A 776 -16.46 -4.73 -8.79
N LEU A 777 -16.20 -5.48 -7.72
CA LEU A 777 -15.13 -6.48 -7.62
C LEU A 777 -15.70 -7.87 -7.87
N VAL A 778 -15.13 -8.56 -8.86
CA VAL A 778 -15.47 -9.93 -9.23
C VAL A 778 -14.28 -10.83 -8.94
N GLN A 779 -14.48 -11.86 -8.11
CA GLN A 779 -13.42 -12.79 -7.73
C GLN A 779 -13.51 -14.07 -8.56
N THR A 780 -12.35 -14.59 -8.98
CA THR A 780 -12.30 -15.86 -9.70
C THR A 780 -12.62 -17.05 -8.80
N THR A 781 -13.10 -18.14 -9.40
CA THR A 781 -13.01 -19.47 -8.80
C THR A 781 -11.65 -20.11 -9.14
N LYS A 782 -11.45 -21.36 -8.75
CA LYS A 782 -10.29 -22.16 -9.17
C LYS A 782 -10.43 -22.77 -10.57
N GLU A 783 -11.58 -22.59 -11.21
CA GLU A 783 -11.87 -23.13 -12.54
C GLU A 783 -11.78 -22.02 -13.58
N ALA A 784 -11.04 -22.28 -14.66
CA ALA A 784 -10.97 -21.38 -15.80
C ALA A 784 -12.29 -21.38 -16.57
N GLY A 785 -12.69 -20.24 -17.13
CA GLY A 785 -13.90 -20.11 -17.95
C GLY A 785 -14.46 -18.70 -17.97
N ASP A 786 -15.65 -18.56 -18.54
CA ASP A 786 -16.31 -17.25 -18.65
C ASP A 786 -16.96 -16.85 -17.33
N ILE A 787 -16.89 -15.56 -17.02
CA ILE A 787 -17.54 -14.94 -15.87
C ILE A 787 -18.43 -13.82 -16.39
N GLN A 788 -19.72 -13.89 -16.10
CA GLN A 788 -20.70 -12.90 -16.54
C GLN A 788 -21.08 -11.99 -15.38
N LEU A 789 -20.81 -10.68 -15.51
CA LEU A 789 -21.36 -9.64 -14.64
C LEU A 789 -22.58 -9.01 -15.31
N LYS A 790 -23.66 -8.90 -14.55
CA LYS A 790 -24.91 -8.23 -14.93
C LYS A 790 -25.28 -7.19 -13.89
N VAL A 791 -25.55 -5.96 -14.34
CA VAL A 791 -25.88 -4.83 -13.46
C VAL A 791 -27.21 -4.20 -13.85
N ARG A 792 -28.10 -4.05 -12.86
CA ARG A 792 -29.45 -3.50 -13.04
C ARG A 792 -29.65 -2.25 -12.19
N GLY A 793 -30.54 -1.37 -12.63
CA GLY A 793 -30.97 -0.20 -11.87
C GLY A 793 -32.35 0.24 -12.34
N LYS A 794 -33.18 0.75 -11.43
CA LYS A 794 -34.57 1.14 -11.74
C LYS A 794 -34.59 2.21 -12.83
N GLY A 795 -35.30 1.95 -13.93
CA GLY A 795 -35.45 2.88 -15.04
C GLY A 795 -34.24 2.97 -15.99
N LEU A 796 -33.20 2.15 -15.79
CA LEU A 796 -32.00 2.12 -16.63
C LEU A 796 -31.98 0.88 -17.50
N LYS A 797 -31.40 1.00 -18.71
CA LYS A 797 -30.99 -0.15 -19.50
C LYS A 797 -29.87 -0.90 -18.77
N THR A 798 -30.09 -2.19 -18.57
CA THR A 798 -29.16 -3.14 -17.93
C THR A 798 -27.81 -3.15 -18.65
N GLY A 799 -26.72 -3.21 -17.87
CA GLY A 799 -25.37 -3.44 -18.37
C GLY A 799 -24.96 -4.90 -18.16
N GLU A 800 -24.23 -5.47 -19.12
CA GLU A 800 -23.68 -6.83 -19.05
C GLU A 800 -22.26 -6.83 -19.63
N VAL A 801 -21.34 -7.56 -19.00
CA VAL A 801 -19.97 -7.76 -19.48
C VAL A 801 -19.49 -9.17 -19.15
N THR A 802 -18.77 -9.78 -20.09
CA THR A 802 -18.14 -11.08 -19.92
C THR A 802 -16.64 -10.88 -19.68
N LEU A 803 -16.13 -11.50 -18.62
CA LEU A 803 -14.71 -11.60 -18.29
C LEU A 803 -14.26 -13.04 -18.52
N LYS A 804 -12.95 -13.26 -18.68
CA LYS A 804 -12.37 -14.60 -18.81
C LYS A 804 -11.43 -14.90 -17.66
N SER A 805 -11.64 -16.01 -16.96
CA SER A 805 -10.64 -16.61 -16.10
C SER A 805 -9.83 -17.65 -16.88
N THR A 806 -8.51 -17.63 -16.72
CA THR A 806 -7.57 -18.52 -17.41
C THR A 806 -6.73 -19.30 -16.40
N ASN A 807 -6.22 -20.46 -16.79
CA ASN A 807 -5.32 -21.22 -15.92
C ASN A 807 -4.05 -20.39 -15.65
N PRO A 808 -3.47 -20.47 -14.44
CA PRO A 808 -2.33 -19.65 -14.01
C PRO A 808 -1.08 -19.73 -14.88
#